data_AF-A0A2I8A0S0-F1
#
_entry.id   AF-A0A2I8A0S0-F1
#
_cell.length_a   1.000
_cell.length_b   1.000
_cell.length_c   1.000
_cell.angle_alpha   90.00
_cell.angle_beta   90.00
_cell.angle_gamma   90.00
#
_symmetry.space_group_name_H-M   'P 1'
#
loop_
_entity.id
_entity.type
_entity.pdbx_description
1 polymer ?
#
loop_
_entity_poly.entity_id
_entity_poly.type
_entity_poly.pdbx_seq_one_letter_code
_entity_poly.pdbx_strand_id
1 'polypeptide(L)'
;MVIRTYRTQPFETTHENRIFDALLKELEQNWADSEELLILLGNFYCNGSEIDATILKRKSITVIDFKDYGGNIHFSENGKWFADNVQIKGGNKENPYLQIRHNKFALLDFLKGRLNLPSGKQPNFGHISGLALFHKPIIFDELQLPGTISPWFHIVDIDHVTERMAQITSREIDLTHHDLEAIVSFFSIPEYIPIGRGSKAVTPQFEDDNIPDIELPEYLQSPLSQITKFLESPEKILILSGMIGTGLEAFFKLIANQALKQGRNYSVLAPNRRIAYRYPVSEAESIYTCIYSGNPKIKQDKIIYDLITNQNNDRHLYIIGDSHLVSDANFEANLRCYGSGQLLTDLFNFVDIEKSNRQIIFIGDPFQIPRGKIDESALCSERITAITGCPVKTVYLEYIVPENQNSLLIKNALELASSIRDKKFNYLHIMTDNLQCLASPKEKEDKYKLVTSLFEQESNSTKFLAYSHAKVNEINNWIRHKIFQRDHNIACGDIVNIHNSFFVKNHDIPDSSIYVPNDSFAEVIKVKEDIQPLIQTLKGRDQPIKVNFIHLRVRLIHNNQEVEFLCLKDYLYAEKPEIDKDTLLALYISAKTRFRQLQNRQTTNIEESDYEESVALANFLRGDPYLNAAQLRFGYALTVNRAQGQKFRTVIANMDTNQGKTNETYFRWVYTLFSIANDQLILSNIPSITPFDRAIWDASNSKLDSIRPCNIIAFDPNSEIGVAKIAEFDIPEIALRNFYLYIKNKLNAQAIKIKSYKHHNYQEVYSFENQDSTASCSIRFYYNGKYQISRVETINSHPSYFADQVCNIISSEIVFETQIQKEIYKTIHNKLERHQISIQAIEHNNYEEIYYVFSTNYGMKLKISYDGDGFITRLSPLGFSNSEFIEAVHIALEI
;
A
#
# COMPACT_ATOMS: atom_id res chain seq x y z
N MET A 1 -16.76 -16.11 16.94
CA MET A 1 -18.00 -16.80 16.51
C MET A 1 -18.05 -18.16 17.17
N VAL A 2 -19.14 -18.44 17.87
CA VAL A 2 -19.32 -19.65 18.70
C VAL A 2 -19.59 -20.89 17.85
N ILE A 3 -20.18 -20.72 16.67
CA ILE A 3 -20.44 -21.81 15.72
C ILE A 3 -19.66 -21.57 14.45
N ARG A 4 -18.82 -22.51 14.03
CA ARG A 4 -18.15 -22.46 12.72
C ARG A 4 -18.65 -23.60 11.86
N THR A 5 -18.84 -23.35 10.57
CA THR A 5 -19.39 -24.35 9.66
C THR A 5 -18.51 -24.51 8.45
N TYR A 6 -18.22 -25.76 8.06
CA TYR A 6 -17.35 -26.10 6.94
C TYR A 6 -18.06 -27.13 6.07
N ARG A 7 -17.94 -27.03 4.74
CA ARG A 7 -18.58 -27.98 3.82
C ARG A 7 -17.78 -28.14 2.53
N THR A 8 -17.43 -29.37 2.16
CA THR A 8 -16.55 -29.64 0.99
C THR A 8 -17.21 -29.21 -0.33
N GLN A 9 -18.46 -29.63 -0.53
CA GLN A 9 -19.27 -29.33 -1.70
C GLN A 9 -20.76 -29.44 -1.34
N PRO A 10 -21.70 -28.89 -2.13
CA PRO A 10 -23.12 -29.17 -1.95
C PRO A 10 -23.42 -30.67 -1.99
N PHE A 11 -24.42 -31.13 -1.24
CA PHE A 11 -24.86 -32.53 -1.28
C PHE A 11 -25.46 -32.84 -2.66
N GLU A 12 -25.34 -34.10 -3.12
CA GLU A 12 -25.94 -34.52 -4.39
C GLU A 12 -27.47 -34.45 -4.37
N THR A 13 -28.07 -34.62 -3.19
CA THR A 13 -29.52 -34.59 -3.03
C THR A 13 -30.04 -33.26 -2.47
N THR A 14 -31.20 -32.81 -2.97
CA THR A 14 -31.82 -31.57 -2.51
C THR A 14 -32.27 -31.62 -1.05
N HIS A 15 -32.65 -32.80 -0.55
CA HIS A 15 -33.14 -32.93 0.83
C HIS A 15 -32.00 -32.86 1.84
N GLU A 16 -30.83 -33.45 1.58
CA GLU A 16 -29.66 -33.32 2.46
C GLU A 16 -29.16 -31.88 2.57
N ASN A 17 -29.14 -31.13 1.45
CA ASN A 17 -28.83 -29.69 1.49
C ASN A 17 -29.81 -28.93 2.41
N ARG A 18 -31.12 -29.21 2.33
CA ARG A 18 -32.13 -28.58 3.20
C ARG A 18 -31.96 -28.95 4.67
N ILE A 19 -31.64 -30.21 4.96
CA ILE A 19 -31.44 -30.70 6.32
C ILE A 19 -30.19 -30.07 6.94
N PHE A 20 -29.10 -29.96 6.19
CA PHE A 20 -27.88 -29.31 6.64
C PHE A 20 -28.11 -27.83 6.97
N ASP A 21 -28.82 -27.11 6.09
CA ASP A 21 -29.16 -25.69 6.31
C ASP A 21 -30.11 -25.50 7.51
N ALA A 22 -31.08 -26.42 7.68
CA ALA A 22 -31.99 -26.43 8.83
C ALA A 22 -31.23 -26.71 10.14
N LEU A 23 -30.31 -27.67 10.13
CA LEU A 23 -29.48 -28.00 11.29
C LEU A 23 -28.61 -26.81 11.70
N LEU A 24 -27.95 -26.16 10.74
CA LEU A 24 -27.15 -24.97 11.01
C LEU A 24 -28.01 -23.86 11.63
N LYS A 25 -29.21 -23.63 11.09
CA LYS A 25 -30.14 -22.64 11.62
C LYS A 25 -30.55 -22.93 13.07
N GLU A 26 -30.88 -24.18 13.39
CA GLU A 26 -31.25 -24.56 14.77
C GLU A 26 -30.07 -24.42 15.74
N LEU A 27 -28.87 -24.81 15.31
CA LEU A 27 -27.65 -24.65 16.10
C LEU A 27 -27.37 -23.16 16.37
N GLU A 28 -27.47 -22.29 15.36
CA GLU A 28 -27.25 -20.86 15.55
C GLU A 28 -28.33 -20.18 16.40
N GLN A 29 -29.58 -20.62 16.32
CA GLN A 29 -30.65 -20.04 17.13
C GLN A 29 -30.47 -20.35 18.61
N ASN A 30 -30.01 -21.56 18.95
CA ASN A 30 -29.99 -22.04 20.32
C ASN A 30 -28.58 -22.10 20.95
N TRP A 31 -27.51 -21.99 20.16
CA TRP A 31 -26.12 -22.12 20.61
C TRP A 31 -25.28 -20.85 20.37
N ALA A 32 -25.82 -19.81 19.71
CA ALA A 32 -25.08 -18.58 19.45
C ALA A 32 -24.63 -17.81 20.71
N ASP A 33 -25.37 -17.94 21.81
CA ASP A 33 -25.06 -17.30 23.09
C ASP A 33 -24.18 -18.18 24.02
N SER A 34 -23.74 -19.35 23.55
CA SER A 34 -22.88 -20.24 24.32
C SER A 34 -21.42 -19.77 24.32
N GLU A 35 -20.69 -20.00 25.41
CA GLU A 35 -19.23 -19.78 25.45
C GLU A 35 -18.44 -20.97 24.83
N GLU A 36 -19.12 -22.09 24.53
CA GLU A 36 -18.49 -23.30 23.98
C GLU A 36 -18.45 -23.27 22.44
N LEU A 37 -17.25 -23.25 21.85
CA LEU A 37 -17.05 -23.42 20.41
C LEU A 37 -17.64 -24.75 19.91
N LEU A 38 -18.52 -24.64 18.92
CA LEU A 38 -19.11 -25.75 18.18
C LEU A 38 -18.72 -25.65 16.71
N ILE A 39 -18.20 -26.74 16.13
CA ILE A 39 -17.86 -26.79 14.71
C ILE A 39 -18.75 -27.82 14.01
N LEU A 40 -19.45 -27.39 12.96
CA LEU A 40 -20.24 -28.24 12.08
C LEU A 40 -19.46 -28.50 10.78
N LEU A 41 -19.06 -29.74 10.56
CA LEU A 41 -18.48 -30.21 9.30
C LEU A 41 -19.57 -30.87 8.46
N GLY A 42 -19.65 -30.55 7.18
CA GLY A 42 -20.65 -31.08 6.25
C GLY A 42 -20.02 -31.69 5.02
N ASN A 43 -20.65 -32.76 4.53
CA ASN A 43 -20.38 -33.40 3.25
C ASN A 43 -18.89 -33.61 2.98
N PHE A 44 -18.23 -34.47 3.76
CA PHE A 44 -16.80 -34.73 3.63
C PHE A 44 -16.49 -36.22 3.57
N TYR A 45 -15.40 -36.54 2.87
CA TYR A 45 -14.96 -37.92 2.66
C TYR A 45 -13.89 -38.31 3.67
N CYS A 46 -14.07 -39.46 4.30
CA CYS A 46 -13.17 -39.97 5.33
C CYS A 46 -13.02 -41.48 5.20
N ASN A 47 -11.79 -41.95 4.95
CA ASN A 47 -11.43 -43.38 4.82
C ASN A 47 -12.35 -44.20 3.87
N GLY A 48 -12.80 -43.59 2.76
CA GLY A 48 -13.68 -44.23 1.79
C GLY A 48 -15.18 -44.17 2.11
N SER A 49 -15.57 -43.48 3.18
CA SER A 49 -16.96 -43.22 3.54
C SER A 49 -17.29 -41.73 3.37
N GLU A 50 -18.41 -41.43 2.75
CA GLU A 50 -19.01 -40.09 2.74
C GLU A 50 -19.79 -39.87 4.04
N ILE A 51 -19.51 -38.76 4.72
CA ILE A 51 -20.13 -38.40 5.98
C ILE A 51 -20.99 -37.16 5.76
N ASP A 52 -22.29 -37.29 6.04
CA ASP A 52 -23.25 -36.20 5.83
C ASP A 52 -22.88 -34.98 6.67
N ALA A 53 -22.70 -35.18 7.97
CA ALA A 53 -22.18 -34.15 8.86
C ALA A 53 -21.45 -34.71 10.08
N THR A 54 -20.64 -33.87 10.71
CA THR A 54 -20.02 -34.14 12.01
C THR A 54 -20.00 -32.87 12.85
N ILE A 55 -20.42 -32.96 14.11
CA ILE A 55 -20.31 -31.86 15.07
C ILE A 55 -19.14 -32.11 16.02
N LEU A 56 -18.27 -31.12 16.16
CA LEU A 56 -17.16 -31.09 17.11
C LEU A 56 -17.44 -30.04 18.19
N LYS A 57 -17.29 -30.44 19.46
CA LYS A 57 -17.24 -29.52 20.61
C LYS A 57 -16.26 -30.06 21.65
N ARG A 58 -15.95 -29.28 22.68
CA ARG A 58 -14.89 -29.60 23.66
C ARG A 58 -14.98 -31.02 24.21
N LYS A 59 -16.20 -31.51 24.49
CA LYS A 59 -16.45 -32.83 25.10
C LYS A 59 -17.11 -33.86 24.19
N SER A 60 -17.25 -33.63 22.88
CA SER A 60 -17.80 -34.64 21.97
C SER A 60 -17.41 -34.47 20.52
N ILE A 61 -17.34 -35.59 19.81
CA ILE A 61 -17.30 -35.67 18.35
C ILE A 61 -18.50 -36.54 17.95
N THR A 62 -19.45 -35.99 17.19
CA THR A 62 -20.69 -36.69 16.82
C THR A 62 -20.85 -36.75 15.31
N VAL A 63 -20.91 -37.97 14.76
CA VAL A 63 -21.20 -38.22 13.34
C VAL A 63 -22.72 -38.22 13.12
N ILE A 64 -23.18 -37.55 12.07
CA ILE A 64 -24.60 -37.37 11.76
C ILE A 64 -24.92 -37.98 10.39
N ASP A 65 -26.08 -38.60 10.29
CA ASP A 65 -26.67 -39.13 9.04
C ASP A 65 -28.09 -38.55 8.91
N PHE A 66 -28.40 -37.94 7.75
CA PHE A 66 -29.63 -37.17 7.53
C PHE A 66 -30.78 -38.02 7.01
N LYS A 67 -31.99 -37.80 7.52
CA LYS A 67 -33.19 -38.57 7.15
C LYS A 67 -34.41 -37.66 6.97
N ASP A 68 -35.00 -37.65 5.78
CA ASP A 68 -36.22 -36.87 5.49
C ASP A 68 -37.53 -37.62 5.82
N TYR A 69 -37.60 -38.23 7.01
CA TYR A 69 -38.76 -38.99 7.50
C TYR A 69 -39.31 -38.39 8.80
N GLY A 70 -40.56 -38.69 9.14
CA GLY A 70 -41.23 -38.31 10.38
C GLY A 70 -42.29 -39.34 10.75
N GLY A 71 -42.83 -39.30 11.96
CA GLY A 71 -43.78 -40.29 12.49
C GLY A 71 -43.18 -41.21 13.54
N ASN A 72 -43.79 -42.38 13.76
CA ASN A 72 -43.33 -43.33 14.79
C ASN A 72 -42.15 -44.14 14.30
N ILE A 73 -41.00 -44.03 14.97
CA ILE A 73 -39.75 -44.66 14.54
C ILE A 73 -39.60 -46.03 15.21
N HIS A 74 -39.44 -47.05 14.37
CA HIS A 74 -39.16 -48.42 14.77
C HIS A 74 -37.69 -48.76 14.51
N PHE A 75 -36.92 -48.88 15.60
CA PHE A 75 -35.51 -49.23 15.57
C PHE A 75 -35.30 -50.74 15.39
N SER A 76 -34.27 -51.11 14.63
CA SER A 76 -33.74 -52.47 14.57
C SER A 76 -32.22 -52.44 14.36
N GLU A 77 -31.46 -53.24 15.12
CA GLU A 77 -30.00 -53.27 14.96
C GLU A 77 -29.59 -53.90 13.62
N ASN A 78 -30.16 -55.07 13.31
CA ASN A 78 -29.80 -55.90 12.16
C ASN A 78 -30.91 -56.00 11.10
N GLY A 79 -32.01 -55.28 11.29
CA GLY A 79 -33.16 -55.29 10.40
C GLY A 79 -33.49 -53.91 9.85
N LYS A 80 -34.58 -53.86 9.10
CA LYS A 80 -35.09 -52.62 8.50
C LYS A 80 -35.69 -51.71 9.57
N TRP A 81 -35.44 -50.41 9.43
CA TRP A 81 -36.14 -49.39 10.20
C TRP A 81 -37.40 -48.96 9.49
N PHE A 82 -38.39 -48.50 10.25
CA PHE A 82 -39.63 -47.95 9.71
C PHE A 82 -39.98 -46.62 10.38
N ALA A 83 -40.47 -45.68 9.58
CA ALA A 83 -41.27 -44.54 10.04
C ALA A 83 -42.72 -44.88 9.72
N ASP A 84 -43.51 -45.17 10.75
CA ASP A 84 -44.83 -45.80 10.64
C ASP A 84 -44.74 -47.09 9.78
N ASN A 85 -45.17 -47.03 8.51
CA ASN A 85 -45.14 -48.15 7.56
C ASN A 85 -44.10 -47.98 6.44
N VAL A 86 -43.33 -46.88 6.44
CA VAL A 86 -42.35 -46.57 5.38
C VAL A 86 -40.96 -46.98 5.83
N GLN A 87 -40.29 -47.81 5.03
CA GLN A 87 -38.92 -48.25 5.33
C GLN A 87 -37.93 -47.07 5.26
N ILE A 88 -37.10 -46.92 6.30
CA ILE A 88 -36.00 -45.95 6.36
C ILE A 88 -34.69 -46.67 5.99
N LYS A 89 -33.97 -46.17 4.99
CA LYS A 89 -32.66 -46.70 4.56
C LYS A 89 -31.51 -45.86 5.12
N GLY A 90 -30.35 -46.49 5.34
CA GLY A 90 -29.11 -45.82 5.74
C GLY A 90 -28.18 -45.61 4.54
N GLY A 91 -28.65 -44.97 3.47
CA GLY A 91 -27.86 -44.82 2.24
C GLY A 91 -27.41 -46.16 1.64
N ASN A 92 -26.10 -46.44 1.69
CA ASN A 92 -25.49 -47.68 1.21
C ASN A 92 -25.61 -48.86 2.20
N LYS A 93 -26.23 -48.66 3.37
CA LYS A 93 -26.51 -49.71 4.36
C LYS A 93 -28.00 -49.94 4.53
N GLU A 94 -28.33 -51.08 5.14
CA GLU A 94 -29.72 -51.53 5.31
C GLU A 94 -30.55 -50.60 6.22
N ASN A 95 -29.92 -50.00 7.23
CA ASN A 95 -30.56 -49.08 8.16
C ASN A 95 -29.61 -47.93 8.61
N PRO A 96 -30.14 -46.83 9.16
CA PRO A 96 -29.34 -45.68 9.63
C PRO A 96 -28.28 -46.04 10.68
N TYR A 97 -28.57 -46.96 11.61
CA TYR A 97 -27.60 -47.37 12.63
C TYR A 97 -26.34 -48.00 12.02
N LEU A 98 -26.49 -48.89 11.05
CA LEU A 98 -25.36 -49.52 10.36
C LEU A 98 -24.53 -48.50 9.57
N GLN A 99 -25.18 -47.49 8.97
CA GLN A 99 -24.51 -46.40 8.26
C GLN A 99 -23.69 -45.52 9.22
N ILE A 100 -24.31 -45.04 10.30
CA ILE A 100 -23.65 -44.23 11.32
C ILE A 100 -22.52 -45.01 12.01
N ARG A 101 -22.73 -46.29 12.32
CA ARG A 101 -21.69 -47.15 12.87
C ARG A 101 -20.48 -47.23 11.94
N HIS A 102 -20.72 -47.42 10.64
CA HIS A 102 -19.66 -47.44 9.64
C HIS A 102 -18.91 -46.10 9.56
N ASN A 103 -19.65 -44.98 9.46
CA ASN A 103 -19.08 -43.64 9.39
C ASN A 103 -18.29 -43.27 10.66
N LYS A 104 -18.77 -43.67 11.85
CA LYS A 104 -18.05 -43.54 13.11
C LYS A 104 -16.68 -44.23 13.07
N PHE A 105 -16.62 -45.49 12.61
CA PHE A 105 -15.35 -46.21 12.54
C PHE A 105 -14.43 -45.66 11.45
N ALA A 106 -14.98 -45.22 10.32
CA ALA A 106 -14.20 -44.54 9.28
C ALA A 106 -13.53 -43.27 9.82
N LEU A 107 -14.27 -42.43 10.55
CA LEU A 107 -13.75 -41.23 11.20
C LEU A 107 -12.71 -41.55 12.27
N LEU A 108 -12.99 -42.54 13.13
CA LEU A 108 -12.07 -43.00 14.17
C LEU A 108 -10.74 -43.43 13.57
N ASP A 109 -10.77 -44.32 12.58
CA ASP A 109 -9.57 -44.89 11.96
C ASP A 109 -8.76 -43.85 11.18
N PHE A 110 -9.43 -42.81 10.65
CA PHE A 110 -8.76 -41.71 9.97
C PHE A 110 -8.04 -40.76 10.94
N LEU A 111 -8.65 -40.47 12.09
CA LEU A 111 -8.05 -39.59 13.10
C LEU A 111 -6.93 -40.31 13.87
N LYS A 112 -7.14 -41.60 14.18
CA LYS A 112 -6.22 -42.40 14.99
C LYS A 112 -4.86 -42.56 14.32
N GLY A 113 -3.82 -42.01 14.94
CA GLY A 113 -2.43 -42.15 14.51
C GLY A 113 -2.01 -41.24 13.34
N ARG A 114 -2.89 -40.36 12.85
CA ARG A 114 -2.58 -39.37 11.80
C ARG A 114 -2.70 -37.92 12.28
N LEU A 115 -3.52 -37.67 13.28
CA LEU A 115 -3.76 -36.34 13.82
C LEU A 115 -2.88 -36.07 15.04
N ASN A 116 -2.00 -35.06 14.95
CA ASN A 116 -1.27 -34.52 16.09
C ASN A 116 -1.99 -33.28 16.61
N LEU A 117 -2.59 -33.39 17.79
CA LEU A 117 -3.33 -32.30 18.40
C LEU A 117 -2.38 -31.29 19.09
N PRO A 118 -2.54 -29.97 18.87
CA PRO A 118 -1.70 -28.93 19.46
C PRO A 118 -1.61 -28.97 20.99
N SER A 119 -2.67 -29.41 21.69
CA SER A 119 -2.65 -29.52 23.15
C SER A 119 -1.75 -30.65 23.68
N GLY A 120 -1.27 -31.53 22.80
CA GLY A 120 -0.53 -32.74 23.18
C GLY A 120 -1.39 -33.82 23.86
N LYS A 121 -2.69 -33.58 24.10
CA LYS A 121 -3.62 -34.57 24.63
C LYS A 121 -4.28 -35.31 23.46
N GLN A 122 -4.21 -36.63 23.47
CA GLN A 122 -4.92 -37.46 22.49
C GLN A 122 -6.25 -37.95 23.09
N PRO A 123 -7.41 -37.52 22.56
CA PRO A 123 -8.70 -38.01 23.02
C PRO A 123 -8.90 -39.47 22.62
N ASN A 124 -9.72 -40.19 23.36
CA ASN A 124 -10.10 -41.54 22.98
C ASN A 124 -11.20 -41.48 21.90
N PHE A 125 -10.79 -41.56 20.63
CA PHE A 125 -11.71 -41.54 19.49
C PHE A 125 -12.72 -42.70 19.48
N GLY A 126 -12.58 -43.74 20.32
CA GLY A 126 -13.62 -44.74 20.55
C GLY A 126 -14.94 -44.16 21.05
N HIS A 127 -14.88 -42.98 21.69
CA HIS A 127 -16.03 -42.26 22.25
C HIS A 127 -16.72 -41.32 21.25
N ILE A 128 -16.39 -41.39 19.96
CA ILE A 128 -17.18 -40.71 18.92
C ILE A 128 -18.63 -41.21 19.00
N SER A 129 -19.59 -40.30 19.10
CA SER A 129 -21.03 -40.58 19.11
C SER A 129 -21.61 -40.57 17.69
N GLY A 130 -22.79 -41.15 17.55
CA GLY A 130 -23.55 -41.20 16.31
C GLY A 130 -24.96 -40.65 16.50
N LEU A 131 -25.48 -39.94 15.52
CA LEU A 131 -26.79 -39.30 15.56
C LEU A 131 -27.54 -39.52 14.23
N ALA A 132 -28.70 -40.17 14.29
CA ALA A 132 -29.65 -40.18 13.18
C ALA A 132 -30.56 -38.96 13.30
N LEU A 133 -30.42 -38.01 12.38
CA LEU A 133 -31.14 -36.74 12.40
C LEU A 133 -32.31 -36.77 11.42
N PHE A 134 -33.52 -36.66 11.96
CA PHE A 134 -34.77 -36.64 11.19
C PHE A 134 -35.22 -35.21 10.92
N HIS A 135 -35.47 -34.88 9.65
CA HIS A 135 -35.90 -33.54 9.27
C HIS A 135 -37.33 -33.20 9.74
N LYS A 136 -38.19 -34.23 9.88
CA LYS A 136 -39.58 -34.08 10.29
C LYS A 136 -39.74 -34.59 11.73
N PRO A 137 -40.73 -34.10 12.49
CA PRO A 137 -40.96 -34.55 13.86
C PRO A 137 -41.12 -36.06 13.98
N ILE A 138 -40.54 -36.64 15.02
CA ILE A 138 -40.61 -38.08 15.28
C ILE A 138 -41.21 -38.40 16.64
N ILE A 139 -41.75 -39.62 16.77
CA ILE A 139 -42.05 -40.26 18.06
C ILE A 139 -41.12 -41.46 18.16
N PHE A 140 -40.26 -41.47 19.17
CA PHE A 140 -39.32 -42.57 19.40
C PHE A 140 -39.29 -42.94 20.88
N ASP A 141 -39.43 -44.24 21.16
CA ASP A 141 -39.28 -44.79 22.51
C ASP A 141 -37.82 -45.22 22.70
N GLU A 142 -37.10 -44.53 23.60
CA GLU A 142 -35.69 -44.82 23.88
C GLU A 142 -35.45 -46.25 24.41
N LEU A 143 -36.48 -46.91 24.97
CA LEU A 143 -36.39 -48.31 25.41
C LEU A 143 -36.17 -49.30 24.25
N GLN A 144 -36.38 -48.86 23.00
CA GLN A 144 -36.05 -49.66 21.81
C GLN A 144 -34.53 -49.83 21.61
N LEU A 145 -33.70 -48.93 22.17
CA LEU A 145 -32.25 -49.02 22.06
C LEU A 145 -31.66 -49.96 23.12
N PRO A 146 -30.91 -51.01 22.70
CA PRO A 146 -30.16 -51.83 23.64
C PRO A 146 -29.20 -50.99 24.51
N GLY A 147 -29.00 -51.39 25.76
CA GLY A 147 -28.13 -50.66 26.71
C GLY A 147 -26.66 -50.54 26.28
N THR A 148 -26.21 -51.34 25.32
CA THR A 148 -24.86 -51.25 24.70
C THR A 148 -24.79 -50.19 23.58
N ILE A 149 -25.94 -49.77 23.04
CA ILE A 149 -26.06 -48.85 21.91
C ILE A 149 -26.46 -47.45 22.37
N SER A 150 -27.42 -47.36 23.30
CA SER A 150 -27.96 -46.09 23.80
C SER A 150 -26.92 -45.07 24.31
N PRO A 151 -25.73 -45.45 24.84
CA PRO A 151 -24.76 -44.46 25.32
C PRO A 151 -24.03 -43.68 24.20
N TRP A 152 -23.95 -44.23 22.98
CA TRP A 152 -23.17 -43.61 21.90
C TRP A 152 -24.00 -43.34 20.64
N PHE A 153 -25.21 -43.88 20.53
CA PHE A 153 -26.07 -43.74 19.36
C PHE A 153 -27.39 -43.09 19.74
N HIS A 154 -27.75 -42.03 19.01
CA HIS A 154 -28.89 -41.19 19.33
C HIS A 154 -29.79 -41.02 18.10
N ILE A 155 -31.09 -40.83 18.34
CA ILE A 155 -32.11 -40.61 17.33
C ILE A 155 -32.88 -39.37 17.74
N VAL A 156 -32.96 -38.37 16.86
CA VAL A 156 -33.60 -37.08 17.17
C VAL A 156 -34.19 -36.47 15.90
N ASP A 157 -35.25 -35.68 16.04
CA ASP A 157 -35.69 -34.79 14.97
C ASP A 157 -34.99 -33.42 15.04
N ILE A 158 -35.22 -32.61 14.01
CA ILE A 158 -34.60 -31.30 13.86
C ILE A 158 -34.96 -30.33 14.98
N ASP A 159 -36.18 -30.41 15.52
CA ASP A 159 -36.69 -29.48 16.55
C ASP A 159 -36.03 -29.72 17.92
N HIS A 160 -35.58 -30.95 18.19
CA HIS A 160 -34.95 -31.34 19.45
C HIS A 160 -33.43 -31.55 19.36
N VAL A 161 -32.82 -31.26 18.20
CA VAL A 161 -31.40 -31.57 17.96
C VAL A 161 -30.46 -30.81 18.88
N THR A 162 -30.75 -29.55 19.18
CA THR A 162 -29.91 -28.68 20.02
C THR A 162 -29.91 -29.16 21.47
N GLU A 163 -31.07 -29.48 22.03
CA GLU A 163 -31.17 -30.08 23.37
C GLU A 163 -30.38 -31.40 23.45
N ARG A 164 -30.55 -32.28 22.47
CA ARG A 164 -29.82 -33.55 22.42
C ARG A 164 -28.32 -33.32 22.32
N MET A 165 -27.86 -32.38 21.49
CA MET A 165 -26.45 -32.05 21.36
C MET A 165 -25.86 -31.48 22.65
N ALA A 166 -26.63 -30.76 23.48
CA ALA A 166 -26.18 -30.30 24.80
C ALA A 166 -25.96 -31.47 25.76
N GLN A 167 -26.80 -32.51 25.69
CA GLN A 167 -26.71 -33.71 26.54
C GLN A 167 -25.55 -34.65 26.16
N ILE A 168 -25.15 -34.69 24.89
CA ILE A 168 -24.05 -35.54 24.42
C ILE A 168 -22.71 -35.00 24.95
N THR A 169 -22.05 -35.74 25.84
CA THR A 169 -20.75 -35.38 26.40
C THR A 169 -19.98 -36.64 26.80
N SER A 170 -18.65 -36.62 26.64
CA SER A 170 -17.77 -37.71 27.03
C SER A 170 -16.57 -37.16 27.81
N ARG A 171 -16.26 -37.78 28.95
CA ARG A 171 -15.06 -37.43 29.74
C ARG A 171 -13.76 -37.83 29.04
N GLU A 172 -13.86 -38.76 28.10
CA GLU A 172 -12.73 -39.31 27.32
C GLU A 172 -12.41 -38.47 26.07
N ILE A 173 -13.19 -37.41 25.81
CA ILE A 173 -12.94 -36.39 24.79
C ILE A 173 -12.73 -35.05 25.53
N ASP A 174 -11.56 -34.44 25.38
CA ASP A 174 -11.25 -33.11 25.93
C ASP A 174 -10.42 -32.32 24.91
N LEU A 175 -11.12 -31.62 24.03
CA LEU A 175 -10.54 -30.86 22.92
C LEU A 175 -10.46 -29.38 23.30
N THR A 176 -9.28 -28.78 23.18
CA THR A 176 -9.12 -27.32 23.27
C THR A 176 -9.63 -26.64 21.99
N HIS A 177 -9.80 -25.31 22.01
CA HIS A 177 -10.13 -24.55 20.80
C HIS A 177 -9.12 -24.81 19.67
N HIS A 178 -7.82 -24.84 19.98
CA HIS A 178 -6.79 -25.17 19.00
C HIS A 178 -6.86 -26.60 18.49
N ASP A 179 -7.29 -27.55 19.32
CA ASP A 179 -7.48 -28.95 18.88
C ASP A 179 -8.67 -29.07 17.92
N LEU A 180 -9.77 -28.35 18.18
CA LEU A 180 -10.92 -28.28 17.28
C LEU A 180 -10.52 -27.71 15.91
N GLU A 181 -9.79 -26.60 15.88
CA GLU A 181 -9.28 -25.99 14.65
C GLU A 181 -8.27 -26.90 13.92
N ALA A 182 -7.44 -27.64 14.65
CA ALA A 182 -6.51 -28.60 14.08
C ALA A 182 -7.25 -29.77 13.42
N ILE A 183 -8.36 -30.24 14.00
CA ILE A 183 -9.22 -31.26 13.37
C ILE A 183 -9.80 -30.71 12.06
N VAL A 184 -10.30 -29.47 12.03
CA VAL A 184 -10.81 -28.86 10.78
C VAL A 184 -9.72 -28.73 9.72
N SER A 185 -8.56 -28.18 10.13
CA SER A 185 -7.42 -27.98 9.24
C SER A 185 -6.90 -29.31 8.68
N PHE A 186 -7.00 -30.39 9.46
CA PHE A 186 -6.61 -31.73 9.04
C PHE A 186 -7.48 -32.28 7.91
N PHE A 187 -8.77 -31.92 7.85
CA PHE A 187 -9.64 -32.30 6.74
C PHE A 187 -9.58 -31.35 5.54
N SER A 188 -8.92 -30.18 5.65
CA SER A 188 -8.85 -29.16 4.59
C SER A 188 -10.22 -28.76 4.01
N ILE A 189 -11.28 -28.78 4.83
CA ILE A 189 -12.64 -28.48 4.38
C ILE A 189 -12.81 -26.95 4.33
N PRO A 190 -13.29 -26.36 3.22
CA PRO A 190 -13.53 -24.93 3.12
C PRO A 190 -14.70 -24.51 4.02
N GLU A 191 -14.65 -23.27 4.53
CA GLU A 191 -15.72 -22.69 5.33
C GLU A 191 -17.02 -22.58 4.51
N TYR A 192 -18.13 -22.96 5.12
CA TYR A 192 -19.44 -22.99 4.47
C TYR A 192 -20.23 -21.73 4.79
N ILE A 193 -20.63 -21.02 3.73
CA ILE A 193 -21.49 -19.85 3.80
C ILE A 193 -22.84 -20.20 3.14
N PRO A 194 -23.96 -20.23 3.89
CA PRO A 194 -25.27 -20.59 3.35
C PRO A 194 -25.74 -19.65 2.23
N ILE A 195 -26.37 -20.22 1.19
CA ILE A 195 -26.92 -19.45 0.07
C ILE A 195 -28.09 -18.60 0.58
N GLY A 196 -28.00 -17.28 0.43
CA GLY A 196 -29.02 -16.34 0.92
C GLY A 196 -28.68 -15.67 2.26
N ARG A 197 -27.59 -16.06 2.91
CA ARG A 197 -26.90 -15.22 3.89
C ARG A 197 -25.69 -14.60 3.21
N GLY A 198 -25.82 -13.35 2.77
CA GLY A 198 -24.64 -12.52 2.62
C GLY A 198 -23.88 -12.55 3.94
N SER A 199 -22.55 -12.72 3.90
CA SER A 199 -21.67 -12.87 5.05
C SER A 199 -22.20 -12.07 6.24
N LYS A 200 -22.79 -12.75 7.23
CA LYS A 200 -22.77 -12.21 8.57
C LYS A 200 -21.30 -12.18 8.90
N ALA A 201 -20.73 -10.98 8.96
CA ALA A 201 -19.42 -10.74 9.50
C ALA A 201 -19.28 -11.63 10.74
N VAL A 202 -18.26 -12.48 10.73
CA VAL A 202 -17.72 -13.04 11.97
C VAL A 202 -17.44 -11.83 12.83
N THR A 203 -18.29 -11.57 13.84
CA THR A 203 -17.92 -10.64 14.89
C THR A 203 -16.67 -11.26 15.50
N PRO A 204 -15.50 -10.59 15.45
CA PRO A 204 -14.38 -11.06 16.23
C PRO A 204 -14.89 -11.15 17.67
N GLN A 205 -14.83 -12.35 18.25
CA GLN A 205 -14.70 -12.41 19.70
C GLN A 205 -13.36 -11.72 19.95
N PHE A 206 -13.45 -10.45 20.31
CA PHE A 206 -12.45 -9.83 21.13
C PHE A 206 -12.21 -10.83 22.26
N GLU A 207 -10.97 -11.27 22.40
CA GLU A 207 -10.53 -11.58 23.75
C GLU A 207 -10.98 -10.40 24.58
N ASP A 208 -11.78 -10.66 25.60
CA ASP A 208 -12.04 -9.73 26.69
C ASP A 208 -10.73 -9.60 27.49
N ASP A 209 -9.66 -9.22 26.79
CA ASP A 209 -8.79 -8.20 27.32
C ASP A 209 -9.74 -7.02 27.50
N ASN A 210 -9.89 -6.59 28.75
CA ASN A 210 -10.20 -5.22 29.06
C ASN A 210 -9.21 -4.34 28.26
N ILE A 211 -9.45 -4.12 26.97
CA ILE A 211 -8.94 -2.97 26.26
C ILE A 211 -9.76 -1.87 26.91
N PRO A 212 -9.13 -0.98 27.69
CA PRO A 212 -9.83 0.20 28.18
C PRO A 212 -10.53 0.86 26.99
N ASP A 213 -11.53 1.69 27.21
CA ASP A 213 -11.84 2.74 26.24
C ASP A 213 -10.55 3.56 26.03
N ILE A 214 -9.67 3.09 25.15
CA ILE A 214 -8.48 3.82 24.73
C ILE A 214 -9.09 4.92 23.88
N GLU A 215 -9.18 6.11 24.47
CA GLU A 215 -9.55 7.30 23.75
C GLU A 215 -8.79 7.32 22.43
N LEU A 216 -9.55 7.32 21.32
CA LEU A 216 -8.95 7.39 20.00
C LEU A 216 -8.06 8.64 19.98
N PRO A 217 -6.76 8.52 19.62
CA PRO A 217 -5.87 9.66 19.64
C PRO A 217 -6.45 10.85 18.88
N GLU A 218 -6.32 12.05 19.43
CA GLU A 218 -6.95 13.28 18.92
C GLU A 218 -6.72 13.48 17.42
N TYR A 219 -5.51 13.14 16.95
CA TYR A 219 -5.12 13.25 15.54
C TYR A 219 -5.90 12.33 14.58
N LEU A 220 -6.50 11.23 15.07
CA LEU A 220 -7.36 10.34 14.27
C LEU A 220 -8.82 10.76 14.34
N GLN A 221 -9.24 11.54 15.35
CA GLN A 221 -10.64 11.89 15.56
C GLN A 221 -11.21 12.75 14.43
N SER A 222 -10.48 13.78 13.99
CA SER A 222 -10.96 14.67 12.91
C SER A 222 -11.11 13.94 11.57
N PRO A 223 -10.08 13.20 11.06
CA PRO A 223 -10.25 12.41 9.84
C PRO A 223 -11.36 11.35 9.97
N LEU A 224 -11.45 10.66 11.11
CA LEU A 224 -12.51 9.68 11.33
C LEU A 224 -13.90 10.33 11.32
N SER A 225 -14.07 11.51 11.92
CA SER A 225 -15.32 12.27 11.87
C SER A 225 -15.73 12.62 10.43
N GLN A 226 -14.76 13.03 9.59
CA GLN A 226 -15.02 13.31 8.17
C GLN A 226 -15.45 12.05 7.39
N ILE A 227 -14.86 10.91 7.72
CA ILE A 227 -15.23 9.60 7.17
C ILE A 227 -16.63 9.18 7.64
N THR A 228 -16.93 9.30 8.94
CA THR A 228 -18.26 8.98 9.48
C THR A 228 -19.33 9.81 8.79
N LYS A 229 -19.09 11.12 8.61
CA LYS A 229 -19.97 12.01 7.82
C LYS A 229 -20.10 11.57 6.36
N PHE A 230 -19.03 11.10 5.74
CA PHE A 230 -19.08 10.56 4.37
C PHE A 230 -19.97 9.30 4.29
N LEU A 231 -19.82 8.37 5.24
CA LEU A 231 -20.65 7.16 5.30
C LEU A 231 -22.14 7.45 5.54
N GLU A 232 -22.49 8.61 6.08
CA GLU A 232 -23.88 9.07 6.26
C GLU A 232 -24.40 9.87 5.05
N SER A 233 -23.50 10.35 4.20
CA SER A 233 -23.80 11.20 3.05
C SER A 233 -24.17 10.39 1.79
N PRO A 234 -24.79 11.03 0.78
CA PRO A 234 -25.00 10.40 -0.53
C PRO A 234 -23.75 10.35 -1.41
N GLU A 235 -22.62 10.94 -0.96
CA GLU A 235 -21.35 10.92 -1.70
C GLU A 235 -20.87 9.48 -1.90
N LYS A 236 -20.34 9.17 -3.08
CA LYS A 236 -20.02 7.79 -3.45
C LYS A 236 -18.55 7.43 -3.26
N ILE A 237 -17.65 8.41 -3.36
CA ILE A 237 -16.22 8.15 -3.40
C ILE A 237 -15.48 9.11 -2.47
N LEU A 238 -14.62 8.53 -1.63
CA LEU A 238 -13.68 9.27 -0.78
C LEU A 238 -12.26 8.76 -0.97
N ILE A 239 -11.29 9.67 -0.98
CA ILE A 239 -9.86 9.39 -0.95
C ILE A 239 -9.32 9.79 0.43
N LEU A 240 -8.73 8.85 1.15
CA LEU A 240 -7.95 9.05 2.35
C LEU A 240 -6.46 8.93 2.02
N SER A 241 -5.75 10.04 2.06
CA SER A 241 -4.34 10.12 1.67
C SER A 241 -3.44 10.49 2.84
N GLY A 242 -2.25 9.91 2.90
CA GLY A 242 -1.26 10.23 3.94
C GLY A 242 0.13 9.71 3.58
N MET A 243 1.18 10.38 4.07
CA MET A 243 2.54 9.87 3.93
C MET A 243 2.81 8.72 4.90
N ILE A 244 3.94 8.02 4.73
CA ILE A 244 4.42 7.06 5.73
C ILE A 244 4.51 7.72 7.12
N GLY A 245 4.07 6.99 8.15
CA GLY A 245 4.08 7.48 9.54
C GLY A 245 2.86 8.31 9.96
N THR A 246 1.88 8.53 9.07
CA THR A 246 0.62 9.23 9.40
C THR A 246 -0.48 8.32 9.99
N GLY A 247 -0.24 7.01 10.06
CA GLY A 247 -1.19 6.05 10.60
C GLY A 247 -2.27 5.57 9.63
N LEU A 248 -2.06 5.67 8.30
CA LEU A 248 -2.98 5.14 7.28
C LEU A 248 -3.44 3.71 7.55
N GLU A 249 -2.53 2.84 8.01
CA GLU A 249 -2.83 1.43 8.30
C GLU A 249 -3.87 1.25 9.41
N ALA A 250 -3.95 2.18 10.37
CA ALA A 250 -4.96 2.13 11.43
C ALA A 250 -6.38 2.33 10.88
N PHE A 251 -6.52 3.07 9.76
CA PHE A 251 -7.82 3.38 9.18
C PHE A 251 -8.53 2.18 8.54
N PHE A 252 -7.83 1.09 8.19
CA PHE A 252 -8.51 -0.13 7.72
C PHE A 252 -9.51 -0.64 8.78
N LYS A 253 -9.06 -0.78 10.04
CA LYS A 253 -9.92 -1.20 11.15
C LYS A 253 -10.93 -0.14 11.55
N LEU A 254 -10.51 1.13 11.62
CA LEU A 254 -11.40 2.21 12.05
C LEU A 254 -12.58 2.39 11.08
N ILE A 255 -12.32 2.40 9.77
CA ILE A 255 -13.36 2.54 8.74
C ILE A 255 -14.30 1.33 8.75
N ALA A 256 -13.75 0.11 8.81
CA ALA A 256 -14.53 -1.13 8.91
C ALA A 256 -15.47 -1.10 10.12
N ASN A 257 -14.95 -0.74 11.30
CA ASN A 257 -15.75 -0.64 12.53
C ASN A 257 -16.84 0.44 12.42
N GLN A 258 -16.55 1.59 11.82
CA GLN A 258 -17.57 2.63 11.60
C GLN A 258 -18.66 2.18 10.62
N ALA A 259 -18.28 1.46 9.56
CA ALA A 259 -19.25 0.89 8.62
C ALA A 259 -20.21 -0.09 9.32
N LEU A 260 -19.67 -1.01 10.15
CA LEU A 260 -20.49 -1.95 10.93
C LEU A 260 -21.40 -1.23 11.93
N LYS A 261 -20.90 -0.22 12.66
CA LYS A 261 -21.71 0.59 13.58
C LYS A 261 -22.89 1.27 12.89
N GLN A 262 -22.76 1.59 11.59
CA GLN A 262 -23.83 2.15 10.78
C GLN A 262 -24.68 1.10 10.03
N GLY A 263 -24.50 -0.19 10.33
CA GLY A 263 -25.22 -1.29 9.69
C GLY A 263 -24.86 -1.50 8.22
N ARG A 264 -23.65 -1.14 7.80
CA ARG A 264 -23.12 -1.35 6.44
C ARG A 264 -22.19 -2.56 6.40
N ASN A 265 -22.37 -3.40 5.39
CA ASN A 265 -21.38 -4.41 5.05
C ASN A 265 -20.20 -3.75 4.34
N TYR A 266 -19.01 -4.35 4.45
CA TYR A 266 -17.83 -3.84 3.78
C TYR A 266 -16.96 -4.97 3.21
N SER A 267 -16.10 -4.62 2.26
CA SER A 267 -15.02 -5.48 1.76
C SER A 267 -13.72 -4.68 1.78
N VAL A 268 -12.64 -5.29 2.25
CA VAL A 268 -11.30 -4.69 2.18
C VAL A 268 -10.54 -5.31 1.03
N LEU A 269 -10.15 -4.48 0.07
CA LEU A 269 -9.49 -4.90 -1.15
C LEU A 269 -8.09 -4.31 -1.24
N ALA A 270 -7.13 -5.14 -1.66
CA ALA A 270 -5.76 -4.74 -1.95
C ALA A 270 -5.46 -4.83 -3.45
N PRO A 271 -4.44 -4.13 -3.96
CA PRO A 271 -4.05 -4.19 -5.37
C PRO A 271 -3.68 -5.61 -5.84
N ASN A 272 -3.23 -6.47 -4.92
CA ASN A 272 -2.95 -7.88 -5.16
C ASN A 272 -3.02 -8.68 -3.85
N ARG A 273 -3.08 -10.01 -3.98
CA ARG A 273 -3.26 -10.94 -2.85
C ARG A 273 -2.10 -10.91 -1.84
N ARG A 274 -0.87 -10.62 -2.28
CA ARG A 274 0.30 -10.51 -1.41
C ARG A 274 0.19 -9.31 -0.47
N ILE A 275 -0.29 -8.18 -0.97
CA ILE A 275 -0.51 -6.97 -0.14
C ILE A 275 -1.71 -7.21 0.81
N ALA A 276 -2.77 -7.87 0.33
CA ALA A 276 -3.95 -8.17 1.15
C ALA A 276 -3.59 -8.88 2.46
N TYR A 277 -2.70 -9.88 2.42
CA TYR A 277 -2.24 -10.61 3.61
C TYR A 277 -1.51 -9.76 4.67
N ARG A 278 -1.14 -8.52 4.33
CA ARG A 278 -0.44 -7.61 5.25
C ARG A 278 -1.38 -6.61 5.89
N TYR A 279 -2.62 -6.51 5.42
CA TYR A 279 -3.58 -5.61 6.04
C TYR A 279 -3.95 -6.13 7.42
N PRO A 280 -4.16 -5.23 8.40
CA PRO A 280 -4.44 -5.63 9.77
C PRO A 280 -5.88 -6.12 9.95
N VAL A 281 -6.51 -6.66 8.90
CA VAL A 281 -7.89 -7.16 8.87
C VAL A 281 -7.88 -8.59 8.31
N SER A 282 -8.66 -9.48 8.91
CA SER A 282 -8.63 -10.93 8.62
C SER A 282 -9.18 -11.30 7.24
N GLU A 283 -10.06 -10.48 6.66
CA GLU A 283 -10.80 -10.77 5.43
C GLU A 283 -10.39 -9.89 4.23
N ALA A 284 -9.16 -9.37 4.20
CA ALA A 284 -8.69 -8.64 3.02
C ALA A 284 -8.43 -9.58 1.85
N GLU A 285 -8.90 -9.21 0.66
CA GLU A 285 -8.65 -9.94 -0.58
C GLU A 285 -8.08 -9.02 -1.68
N SER A 286 -7.77 -9.57 -2.85
CA SER A 286 -7.32 -8.75 -3.97
C SER A 286 -8.48 -8.23 -4.80
N ILE A 287 -8.36 -7.02 -5.37
CA ILE A 287 -9.37 -6.47 -6.30
C ILE A 287 -9.67 -7.50 -7.40
N TYR A 288 -8.64 -8.14 -7.94
CA TYR A 288 -8.79 -9.15 -8.99
C TYR A 288 -9.64 -10.36 -8.57
N THR A 289 -9.51 -10.82 -7.32
CA THR A 289 -10.30 -11.94 -6.78
C THR A 289 -11.76 -11.53 -6.55
N CYS A 290 -11.98 -10.29 -6.11
CA CYS A 290 -13.29 -9.77 -5.82
C CYS A 290 -14.14 -9.53 -7.09
N ILE A 291 -13.55 -9.03 -8.19
CA ILE A 291 -14.33 -8.52 -9.33
C ILE A 291 -14.30 -9.40 -10.58
N TYR A 292 -13.33 -10.31 -10.73
CA TYR A 292 -13.21 -11.15 -11.93
C TYR A 292 -13.55 -12.62 -11.68
N SER A 293 -14.07 -13.27 -12.72
CA SER A 293 -14.52 -14.66 -12.68
C SER A 293 -13.38 -15.63 -12.39
N GLY A 294 -13.61 -16.59 -11.49
CA GLY A 294 -12.72 -17.74 -11.30
C GLY A 294 -12.74 -18.76 -12.45
N ASN A 295 -13.69 -18.62 -13.38
CA ASN A 295 -13.93 -19.49 -14.54
C ASN A 295 -13.59 -18.73 -15.84
N PRO A 296 -12.34 -18.80 -16.32
CA PRO A 296 -11.94 -18.11 -17.54
C PRO A 296 -12.32 -18.89 -18.79
N LYS A 297 -12.27 -18.20 -19.92
CA LYS A 297 -12.51 -18.76 -21.26
C LYS A 297 -11.44 -18.33 -22.25
N ILE A 298 -11.31 -19.07 -23.35
CA ILE A 298 -10.45 -18.66 -24.46
C ILE A 298 -11.21 -17.79 -25.45
N LYS A 299 -10.66 -16.62 -25.77
CA LYS A 299 -11.15 -15.75 -26.85
C LYS A 299 -9.96 -15.04 -27.51
N GLN A 300 -9.90 -15.09 -28.83
CA GLN A 300 -8.79 -14.50 -29.62
C GLN A 300 -7.40 -14.91 -29.10
N ASP A 301 -7.23 -16.20 -28.81
CA ASP A 301 -5.99 -16.78 -28.25
C ASP A 301 -5.52 -16.20 -26.90
N LYS A 302 -6.41 -15.53 -26.17
CA LYS A 302 -6.18 -15.08 -24.79
C LYS A 302 -7.10 -15.80 -23.81
N ILE A 303 -6.60 -16.02 -22.60
CA ILE A 303 -7.36 -16.44 -21.42
C ILE A 303 -8.03 -15.19 -20.85
N ILE A 304 -9.35 -15.10 -20.98
CA ILE A 304 -10.14 -13.97 -20.50
C ILE A 304 -10.81 -14.33 -19.17
N TYR A 305 -10.63 -13.45 -18.20
CA TYR A 305 -11.34 -13.44 -16.92
C TYR A 305 -12.40 -12.34 -16.98
N ASP A 306 -13.66 -12.71 -17.22
CA ASP A 306 -14.75 -11.74 -17.32
C ASP A 306 -15.04 -11.07 -15.97
N LEU A 307 -15.58 -9.85 -16.03
CA LEU A 307 -16.13 -9.16 -14.86
C LEU A 307 -17.36 -9.92 -14.33
N ILE A 308 -17.45 -10.15 -13.02
CA ILE A 308 -18.62 -10.81 -12.41
C ILE A 308 -19.71 -9.82 -12.06
N THR A 309 -20.93 -10.30 -11.88
CA THR A 309 -22.03 -9.49 -11.34
C THR A 309 -21.85 -9.29 -9.85
N ASN A 310 -21.95 -8.05 -9.39
CA ASN A 310 -21.83 -7.71 -7.99
C ASN A 310 -23.09 -8.07 -7.19
N GLN A 311 -22.94 -9.04 -6.29
CA GLN A 311 -24.01 -9.55 -5.42
C GLN A 311 -24.06 -8.88 -4.05
N ASN A 312 -23.17 -7.92 -3.75
CA ASN A 312 -23.20 -7.21 -2.49
C ASN A 312 -24.44 -6.31 -2.38
N ASN A 313 -24.86 -5.99 -1.16
CA ASN A 313 -26.05 -5.16 -0.96
C ASN A 313 -25.84 -3.72 -1.47
N ASP A 314 -26.93 -2.96 -1.55
CA ASP A 314 -26.93 -1.60 -2.10
C ASP A 314 -26.19 -0.58 -1.22
N ARG A 315 -25.91 -0.87 0.06
CA ARG A 315 -25.20 0.05 0.98
C ARG A 315 -23.77 -0.40 1.30
N HIS A 316 -23.24 -1.34 0.53
CA HIS A 316 -21.92 -1.95 0.76
C HIS A 316 -20.79 -0.93 0.58
N LEU A 317 -19.77 -1.04 1.44
CA LEU A 317 -18.58 -0.19 1.40
C LEU A 317 -17.36 -0.98 0.90
N TYR A 318 -16.69 -0.48 -0.14
CA TYR A 318 -15.40 -1.01 -0.56
C TYR A 318 -14.26 -0.15 -0.01
N ILE A 319 -13.39 -0.75 0.77
CA ILE A 319 -12.21 -0.10 1.34
C ILE A 319 -11.00 -0.60 0.55
N ILE A 320 -10.38 0.28 -0.23
CA ILE A 320 -9.31 -0.09 -1.17
C ILE A 320 -7.98 0.45 -0.66
N GLY A 321 -7.11 -0.44 -0.22
CA GLY A 321 -5.79 -0.09 0.29
C GLY A 321 -4.74 0.09 -0.80
N ASP A 322 -3.61 0.70 -0.44
CA ASP A 322 -2.47 0.97 -1.33
C ASP A 322 -2.88 1.50 -2.70
N SER A 323 -3.84 2.43 -2.72
CA SER A 323 -4.51 2.90 -3.94
C SER A 323 -3.58 3.59 -4.93
N HIS A 324 -2.39 4.03 -4.50
CA HIS A 324 -1.31 4.48 -5.38
C HIS A 324 -0.81 3.38 -6.33
N LEU A 325 -1.00 2.11 -5.99
CA LEU A 325 -0.67 0.94 -6.83
C LEU A 325 -1.84 0.47 -7.70
N VAL A 326 -2.98 1.16 -7.66
CA VAL A 326 -4.15 0.93 -8.52
C VAL A 326 -4.20 2.04 -9.57
N SER A 327 -4.36 1.67 -10.83
CA SER A 327 -4.48 2.62 -11.92
C SER A 327 -5.40 2.14 -13.03
N ASP A 328 -5.80 3.09 -13.87
CA ASP A 328 -6.62 2.84 -15.06
C ASP A 328 -5.79 2.69 -16.35
N ALA A 329 -4.48 2.47 -16.20
CA ALA A 329 -3.59 2.16 -17.31
C ALA A 329 -4.00 0.82 -17.93
N ASN A 330 -4.00 0.75 -19.27
CA ASN A 330 -4.30 -0.50 -19.97
C ASN A 330 -3.22 -1.54 -19.65
N PHE A 331 -3.63 -2.67 -19.09
CA PHE A 331 -2.74 -3.74 -18.66
C PHE A 331 -3.20 -5.09 -19.21
N GLU A 332 -2.41 -5.64 -20.12
CA GLU A 332 -2.54 -7.01 -20.61
C GLU A 332 -1.33 -7.85 -20.17
N ALA A 333 -1.58 -8.94 -19.45
CA ALA A 333 -0.52 -9.79 -18.90
C ALA A 333 -0.28 -11.02 -19.78
N ASN A 334 0.57 -10.88 -20.80
CA ASN A 334 0.91 -11.96 -21.73
C ASN A 334 -0.35 -12.57 -22.39
N LEU A 335 -0.68 -13.81 -22.05
CA LEU A 335 -1.87 -14.54 -22.54
C LEU A 335 -3.14 -14.26 -21.72
N ARG A 336 -3.07 -13.45 -20.67
CA ARG A 336 -4.19 -13.20 -19.75
C ARG A 336 -4.72 -11.79 -19.91
N CYS A 337 -6.04 -11.69 -20.00
CA CYS A 337 -6.77 -10.42 -20.00
C CYS A 337 -7.86 -10.48 -18.92
N TYR A 338 -7.98 -9.43 -18.12
CA TYR A 338 -9.01 -9.28 -17.10
C TYR A 338 -9.98 -8.19 -17.54
N GLY A 339 -11.28 -8.51 -17.61
CA GLY A 339 -12.34 -7.60 -18.03
C GLY A 339 -11.99 -6.81 -19.29
N SER A 340 -11.95 -5.48 -19.17
CA SER A 340 -11.61 -4.56 -20.26
C SER A 340 -10.10 -4.36 -20.46
N GLY A 341 -9.27 -4.82 -19.52
CA GLY A 341 -7.84 -4.50 -19.43
C GLY A 341 -7.54 -3.25 -18.57
N GLN A 342 -8.57 -2.56 -18.07
CA GLN A 342 -8.45 -1.36 -17.25
C GLN A 342 -9.07 -1.59 -15.87
N LEU A 343 -8.22 -1.80 -14.86
CA LEU A 343 -8.65 -2.26 -13.53
C LEU A 343 -9.58 -1.27 -12.81
N LEU A 344 -9.29 0.03 -12.87
CA LEU A 344 -10.07 1.05 -12.17
C LEU A 344 -11.46 1.23 -12.81
N THR A 345 -11.52 1.25 -14.14
CA THR A 345 -12.78 1.22 -14.91
C THR A 345 -13.61 -0.02 -14.59
N ASP A 346 -12.99 -1.20 -14.61
CA ASP A 346 -13.67 -2.46 -14.29
C ASP A 346 -14.19 -2.50 -12.85
N LEU A 347 -13.43 -1.96 -11.89
CA LEU A 347 -13.84 -1.84 -10.49
C LEU A 347 -15.10 -0.96 -10.36
N PHE A 348 -15.13 0.22 -10.98
CA PHE A 348 -16.30 1.09 -10.90
C PHE A 348 -17.54 0.47 -11.57
N ASN A 349 -17.35 -0.23 -12.70
CA ASN A 349 -18.40 -0.99 -13.36
C ASN A 349 -18.94 -2.13 -12.49
N PHE A 350 -18.06 -2.85 -11.78
CA PHE A 350 -18.46 -3.88 -10.82
C PHE A 350 -19.23 -3.30 -9.64
N VAL A 351 -18.76 -2.20 -9.05
CA VAL A 351 -19.46 -1.55 -7.94
C VAL A 351 -20.81 -0.99 -8.38
N ASP A 352 -20.97 -0.66 -9.67
CA ASP A 352 -22.14 0.01 -10.23
C ASP A 352 -22.39 1.35 -9.51
N ILE A 353 -21.32 2.15 -9.42
CA ILE A 353 -21.24 3.34 -8.55
C ILE A 353 -22.29 4.41 -8.91
N GLU A 354 -22.70 4.48 -10.17
CA GLU A 354 -23.69 5.43 -10.67
C GLU A 354 -25.13 5.04 -10.33
N LYS A 355 -25.42 3.73 -10.18
CA LYS A 355 -26.78 3.21 -10.04
C LYS A 355 -27.08 2.59 -8.67
N SER A 356 -26.10 2.55 -7.78
CA SER A 356 -26.23 1.98 -6.44
C SER A 356 -25.91 2.98 -5.32
N ASN A 357 -26.24 2.63 -4.08
CA ASN A 357 -25.83 3.36 -2.87
C ASN A 357 -24.52 2.87 -2.26
N ARG A 358 -23.77 2.07 -3.01
CA ARG A 358 -22.47 1.56 -2.61
C ARG A 358 -21.46 2.70 -2.60
N GLN A 359 -20.50 2.61 -1.70
CA GLN A 359 -19.48 3.64 -1.52
C GLN A 359 -18.10 3.01 -1.64
N ILE A 360 -17.12 3.82 -2.04
CA ILE A 360 -15.72 3.42 -2.13
C ILE A 360 -14.86 4.40 -1.33
N ILE A 361 -13.97 3.86 -0.49
CA ILE A 361 -12.90 4.63 0.15
C ILE A 361 -11.56 4.11 -0.38
N PHE A 362 -10.85 4.96 -1.11
CA PHE A 362 -9.47 4.71 -1.52
C PHE A 362 -8.51 5.19 -0.43
N ILE A 363 -7.62 4.33 0.03
CA ILE A 363 -6.59 4.62 1.03
C ILE A 363 -5.22 4.48 0.36
N GLY A 364 -4.34 5.48 0.48
CA GLY A 364 -3.00 5.36 -0.07
C GLY A 364 -2.05 6.52 0.19
N ASP A 365 -0.82 6.35 -0.24
CA ASP A 365 0.25 7.34 -0.10
C ASP A 365 0.46 8.08 -1.43
N PRO A 366 0.12 9.39 -1.50
CA PRO A 366 0.18 10.15 -2.73
C PRO A 366 1.61 10.54 -3.12
N PHE A 367 2.64 10.24 -2.32
CA PHE A 367 4.04 10.61 -2.57
C PHE A 367 4.89 9.43 -3.07
N GLN A 368 4.39 8.20 -2.99
CA GLN A 368 5.05 7.04 -3.60
C GLN A 368 4.95 7.09 -5.12
N ILE A 369 5.76 6.27 -5.79
CA ILE A 369 5.63 6.03 -7.23
C ILE A 369 4.27 5.34 -7.49
N PRO A 370 3.41 5.87 -8.37
CA PRO A 370 2.17 5.17 -8.72
C PRO A 370 2.43 4.00 -9.69
N ARG A 371 1.48 3.07 -9.77
CA ARG A 371 1.48 2.10 -10.87
C ARG A 371 0.99 2.79 -12.14
N GLY A 372 1.86 3.01 -13.13
CA GLY A 372 1.49 3.77 -14.34
C GLY A 372 1.71 5.27 -14.16
N LYS A 373 0.97 6.11 -14.86
CA LYS A 373 1.12 7.56 -14.71
C LYS A 373 0.35 8.08 -13.49
N ILE A 374 0.76 9.26 -12.99
CA ILE A 374 0.14 9.90 -11.82
C ILE A 374 -1.33 10.25 -12.08
N ASP A 375 -1.63 10.75 -13.27
CA ASP A 375 -2.99 11.10 -13.74
C ASP A 375 -3.86 9.87 -14.08
N GLU A 376 -3.30 8.66 -14.00
CA GLU A 376 -4.03 7.40 -14.17
C GLU A 376 -4.28 6.69 -12.83
N SER A 377 -3.74 7.21 -11.71
CA SER A 377 -3.83 6.59 -10.38
C SER A 377 -5.23 6.70 -9.75
N ALA A 378 -5.60 5.72 -8.92
CA ALA A 378 -6.80 5.78 -8.08
C ALA A 378 -6.71 6.81 -6.94
N LEU A 379 -5.58 7.52 -6.77
CA LEU A 379 -5.48 8.69 -5.90
C LEU A 379 -5.68 10.03 -6.63
N CYS A 380 -5.92 10.02 -7.95
CA CYS A 380 -6.22 11.22 -8.72
C CYS A 380 -7.74 11.47 -8.78
N SER A 381 -8.19 12.54 -8.14
CA SER A 381 -9.60 12.95 -8.11
C SER A 381 -10.16 13.23 -9.51
N GLU A 382 -9.36 13.86 -10.36
CA GLU A 382 -9.74 14.22 -11.73
C GLU A 382 -9.96 12.95 -12.56
N ARG A 383 -9.10 11.94 -12.39
CA ARG A 383 -9.22 10.65 -13.09
C ARG A 383 -10.49 9.91 -12.68
N ILE A 384 -10.76 9.82 -11.38
CA ILE A 384 -11.96 9.15 -10.87
C ILE A 384 -13.23 9.87 -11.36
N THR A 385 -13.24 11.21 -11.28
CA THR A 385 -14.37 12.02 -11.75
C THR A 385 -14.59 11.83 -13.26
N ALA A 386 -13.51 11.75 -14.05
CA ALA A 386 -13.59 11.52 -15.49
C ALA A 386 -14.17 10.15 -15.86
N ILE A 387 -13.94 9.11 -15.04
CA ILE A 387 -14.47 7.76 -15.28
C ILE A 387 -15.92 7.63 -14.80
N THR A 388 -16.25 8.22 -13.63
CA THR A 388 -17.51 7.93 -12.91
C THR A 388 -18.54 9.06 -12.95
N GLY A 389 -18.16 10.26 -13.38
CA GLY A 389 -18.97 11.47 -13.25
C GLY A 389 -19.28 11.90 -11.81
N CYS A 390 -18.80 11.17 -10.80
CA CYS A 390 -19.11 11.40 -9.40
C CYS A 390 -18.11 12.38 -8.76
N PRO A 391 -18.56 13.30 -7.88
CA PRO A 391 -17.65 14.11 -7.09
C PRO A 391 -16.85 13.23 -6.12
N VAL A 392 -15.58 13.60 -5.92
CA VAL A 392 -14.65 12.88 -5.04
C VAL A 392 -14.36 13.73 -3.81
N LYS A 393 -14.60 13.18 -2.61
CA LYS A 393 -14.17 13.81 -1.36
C LYS A 393 -12.74 13.39 -1.02
N THR A 394 -11.94 14.29 -0.49
CA THR A 394 -10.57 13.98 -0.08
C THR A 394 -10.32 14.35 1.37
N VAL A 395 -9.66 13.45 2.10
CA VAL A 395 -9.22 13.63 3.48
C VAL A 395 -7.71 13.38 3.50
N TYR A 396 -6.95 14.34 4.04
CA TYR A 396 -5.50 14.23 4.16
C TYR A 396 -5.10 14.00 5.62
N LEU A 397 -4.25 13.00 5.85
CA LEU A 397 -3.59 12.77 7.13
C LEU A 397 -2.28 13.56 7.14
N GLU A 398 -2.25 14.65 7.90
CA GLU A 398 -1.08 15.54 8.00
C GLU A 398 -0.27 15.29 9.28
N TYR A 399 -0.88 14.66 10.28
CA TYR A 399 -0.26 14.42 11.57
C TYR A 399 0.64 13.18 11.54
N ILE A 400 1.88 13.33 12.00
CA ILE A 400 2.82 12.22 12.20
C ILE A 400 2.60 11.63 13.57
N VAL A 401 2.29 10.33 13.63
CA VAL A 401 2.01 9.63 14.89
C VAL A 401 3.20 9.77 15.85
N PRO A 402 2.95 9.93 17.17
CA PRO A 402 4.00 10.31 18.12
C PRO A 402 5.20 9.34 18.14
N GLU A 403 4.93 8.05 17.96
CA GLU A 403 5.93 6.98 17.93
C GLU A 403 6.94 7.16 16.78
N ASN A 404 6.53 7.84 15.72
CA ASN A 404 7.29 8.01 14.48
C ASN A 404 7.97 9.40 14.36
N GLN A 405 7.67 10.35 15.26
CA GLN A 405 8.18 11.73 15.16
C GLN A 405 9.71 11.82 15.24
N ASN A 406 10.34 10.90 15.96
CA ASN A 406 11.79 10.85 16.11
C ASN A 406 12.49 9.97 15.07
N SER A 407 11.75 9.25 14.22
CA SER A 407 12.36 8.41 13.19
C SER A 407 13.01 9.26 12.10
N LEU A 408 14.29 9.00 11.82
CA LEU A 408 15.01 9.71 10.76
C LEU A 408 14.49 9.34 9.37
N LEU A 409 13.97 8.12 9.20
CA LEU A 409 13.32 7.70 7.96
C LEU A 409 12.09 8.58 7.67
N ILE A 410 11.28 8.85 8.69
CA ILE A 410 10.05 9.65 8.57
C ILE A 410 10.38 11.13 8.35
N LYS A 411 11.40 11.68 9.03
CA LYS A 411 11.84 13.07 8.82
C LYS A 411 12.31 13.31 7.38
N ASN A 412 13.16 12.43 6.85
CA ASN A 412 13.59 12.52 5.44
C ASN A 412 12.39 12.35 4.47
N ALA A 413 11.48 11.41 4.76
CA ALA A 413 10.28 11.23 3.95
C ALA A 413 9.36 12.47 3.96
N LEU A 414 9.26 13.17 5.10
CA LEU A 414 8.49 14.41 5.23
C LEU A 414 9.06 15.53 4.35
N GLU A 415 10.38 15.71 4.33
CA GLU A 415 11.05 16.71 3.49
C GLU A 415 10.79 16.42 2.00
N LEU A 416 10.98 15.15 1.59
CA LEU A 416 10.68 14.70 0.24
C LEU A 416 9.20 14.89 -0.14
N ALA A 417 8.28 14.54 0.75
CA ALA A 417 6.84 14.72 0.54
C ALA A 417 6.48 16.21 0.38
N SER A 418 7.13 17.10 1.13
CA SER A 418 6.96 18.55 1.02
C SER A 418 7.45 19.05 -0.34
N SER A 419 8.65 18.63 -0.77
CA SER A 419 9.19 18.92 -2.11
C SER A 419 8.28 18.45 -3.24
N ILE A 420 7.72 17.24 -3.15
CA ILE A 420 6.80 16.69 -4.15
C ILE A 420 5.49 17.49 -4.19
N ARG A 421 4.92 17.82 -3.02
CA ARG A 421 3.68 18.59 -2.89
C ARG A 421 3.81 19.98 -3.49
N ASP A 422 4.92 20.66 -3.18
CA ASP A 422 5.18 22.02 -3.61
C ASP A 422 5.72 22.10 -5.05
N LYS A 423 5.95 20.93 -5.69
CA LYS A 423 6.59 20.78 -7.00
C LYS A 423 7.96 21.46 -7.09
N LYS A 424 8.76 21.33 -6.02
CA LYS A 424 10.10 21.93 -5.89
C LYS A 424 11.16 20.85 -5.82
N PHE A 425 12.01 20.79 -6.85
CA PHE A 425 13.01 19.73 -7.03
C PHE A 425 14.45 20.29 -7.14
N ASN A 426 14.66 21.51 -6.65
CA ASN A 426 15.94 22.22 -6.63
C ASN A 426 16.67 22.11 -5.28
N TYR A 427 16.13 21.36 -4.33
CA TYR A 427 16.76 21.10 -3.04
C TYR A 427 16.52 19.65 -2.62
N LEU A 428 17.61 18.93 -2.31
CA LEU A 428 17.57 17.59 -1.76
C LEU A 428 18.73 17.42 -0.78
N HIS A 429 18.37 17.22 0.48
CA HIS A 429 19.28 16.84 1.54
C HIS A 429 18.71 15.59 2.22
N ILE A 430 19.58 14.61 2.50
CA ILE A 430 19.19 13.42 3.26
C ILE A 430 19.99 13.41 4.55
N MET A 431 19.29 13.49 5.67
CA MET A 431 19.88 13.35 6.99
C MET A 431 20.27 11.90 7.22
N THR A 432 21.46 11.67 7.78
CA THR A 432 21.96 10.33 8.09
C THR A 432 22.39 10.22 9.56
N ASP A 433 22.32 9.00 10.10
CA ASP A 433 22.73 8.59 11.42
C ASP A 433 23.43 7.21 11.36
N ASN A 434 23.66 6.61 12.52
CA ASN A 434 24.25 5.27 12.66
C ASN A 434 23.22 4.19 13.05
N LEU A 435 21.92 4.48 12.98
CA LEU A 435 20.85 3.63 13.51
C LEU A 435 19.82 3.24 12.46
N GLN A 436 19.19 4.22 11.80
CA GLN A 436 18.06 4.02 10.89
C GLN A 436 18.38 4.42 9.45
N CYS A 437 19.03 5.57 9.23
CA CYS A 437 19.34 6.03 7.87
C CYS A 437 20.85 6.26 7.75
N LEU A 438 21.57 5.29 7.20
CA LEU A 438 23.02 5.27 7.23
C LEU A 438 23.60 5.68 5.88
N ALA A 439 24.66 6.47 5.90
CA ALA A 439 25.53 6.62 4.74
C ALA A 439 26.37 5.35 4.57
N SER A 440 26.40 4.79 3.37
CA SER A 440 27.29 3.67 3.04
C SER A 440 28.75 4.08 3.26
N PRO A 441 29.61 3.18 3.79
CA PRO A 441 31.03 3.47 3.99
C PRO A 441 31.67 4.01 2.71
N LYS A 442 32.67 4.90 2.80
CA LYS A 442 33.35 5.43 1.60
C LYS A 442 34.28 4.39 0.98
N GLU A 443 35.05 3.70 1.82
CA GLU A 443 36.05 2.72 1.41
C GLU A 443 35.43 1.43 0.87
N LYS A 444 36.02 0.91 -0.21
CA LYS A 444 35.51 -0.29 -0.91
C LYS A 444 35.54 -1.53 -0.02
N GLU A 445 36.58 -1.67 0.81
CA GLU A 445 36.73 -2.82 1.70
C GLU A 445 35.64 -2.83 2.79
N ASP A 446 35.34 -1.67 3.38
CA ASP A 446 34.30 -1.54 4.40
C ASP A 446 32.90 -1.72 3.83
N LYS A 447 32.64 -1.23 2.61
CA LYS A 447 31.39 -1.54 1.88
C LYS A 447 31.22 -3.05 1.71
N TYR A 448 32.29 -3.73 1.30
CA TYR A 448 32.26 -5.17 1.12
C TYR A 448 31.99 -5.90 2.44
N LYS A 449 32.73 -5.57 3.52
CA LYS A 449 32.51 -6.14 4.87
C LYS A 449 31.08 -5.95 5.37
N LEU A 450 30.53 -4.74 5.23
CA LEU A 450 29.16 -4.42 5.63
C LEU A 450 28.16 -5.29 4.86
N VAL A 451 28.25 -5.32 3.54
CA VAL A 451 27.32 -6.09 2.71
C VAL A 451 27.43 -7.58 2.99
N THR A 452 28.65 -8.11 3.14
CA THR A 452 28.88 -9.51 3.53
C THR A 452 28.17 -9.82 4.85
N SER A 453 28.40 -9.01 5.89
CA SER A 453 27.81 -9.24 7.21
C SER A 453 26.27 -9.26 7.18
N LEU A 454 25.65 -8.33 6.44
CA LEU A 454 24.19 -8.24 6.34
C LEU A 454 23.57 -9.44 5.61
N PHE A 455 24.18 -9.87 4.50
CA PHE A 455 23.63 -10.99 3.72
C PHE A 455 23.96 -12.36 4.34
N GLU A 456 25.05 -12.51 5.09
CA GLU A 456 25.33 -13.74 5.85
C GLU A 456 24.41 -13.91 7.05
N GLN A 457 24.06 -12.83 7.75
CA GLN A 457 23.17 -12.87 8.92
C GLN A 457 21.70 -12.88 8.53
N GLU A 458 21.32 -12.11 7.51
CA GLU A 458 19.94 -11.68 7.25
C GLU A 458 19.57 -11.62 5.76
N SER A 459 20.04 -12.60 4.98
CA SER A 459 19.76 -12.72 3.53
C SER A 459 18.27 -12.55 3.15
N ASN A 460 17.36 -13.05 3.99
CA ASN A 460 15.92 -13.03 3.70
C ASN A 460 15.31 -11.63 3.88
N SER A 461 15.74 -10.89 4.90
CA SER A 461 15.22 -9.59 5.31
C SER A 461 16.01 -8.39 4.76
N THR A 462 17.20 -8.63 4.20
CA THR A 462 18.03 -7.61 3.53
C THR A 462 17.78 -7.58 2.02
N LYS A 463 17.60 -6.40 1.43
CA LYS A 463 17.48 -6.24 -0.03
C LYS A 463 18.26 -5.04 -0.55
N PHE A 464 18.91 -5.22 -1.71
CA PHE A 464 19.38 -4.11 -2.51
C PHE A 464 18.27 -3.56 -3.38
N LEU A 465 18.08 -2.25 -3.40
CA LEU A 465 17.16 -1.58 -4.32
C LEU A 465 17.93 -0.73 -5.32
N ALA A 466 17.52 -0.86 -6.59
CA ALA A 466 18.11 -0.10 -7.69
C ALA A 466 17.04 0.43 -8.63
N TYR A 467 17.43 1.40 -9.45
CA TYR A 467 16.53 2.04 -10.41
C TYR A 467 16.23 1.13 -11.62
N SER A 468 17.25 0.49 -12.21
CA SER A 468 17.13 -0.27 -13.46
C SER A 468 17.32 -1.78 -13.30
N HIS A 469 16.70 -2.57 -14.18
CA HIS A 469 16.88 -4.03 -14.23
C HIS A 469 18.35 -4.44 -14.48
N ALA A 470 19.07 -3.69 -15.31
CA ALA A 470 20.49 -3.95 -15.57
C ALA A 470 21.31 -3.88 -14.27
N LYS A 471 21.11 -2.83 -13.45
CA LYS A 471 21.80 -2.69 -12.17
C LYS A 471 21.36 -3.75 -11.16
N VAL A 472 20.07 -4.11 -11.15
CA VAL A 472 19.57 -5.24 -10.32
C VAL A 472 20.28 -6.54 -10.67
N ASN A 473 20.44 -6.87 -11.95
CA ASN A 473 21.13 -8.09 -12.39
C ASN A 473 22.62 -8.05 -12.02
N GLU A 474 23.28 -6.90 -12.24
CA GLU A 474 24.67 -6.67 -11.84
C GLU A 474 24.87 -6.93 -10.34
N ILE A 475 24.03 -6.34 -9.48
CA ILE A 475 24.12 -6.50 -8.03
C ILE A 475 23.82 -7.94 -7.62
N ASN A 476 22.75 -8.55 -8.14
CA ASN A 476 22.42 -9.94 -7.85
C ASN A 476 23.58 -10.88 -8.17
N ASN A 477 24.18 -10.76 -9.35
CA ASN A 477 25.35 -11.56 -9.74
C ASN A 477 26.56 -11.25 -8.85
N TRP A 478 26.80 -9.97 -8.54
CA TRP A 478 27.90 -9.58 -7.64
C TRP A 478 27.75 -10.20 -6.25
N ILE A 479 26.54 -10.18 -5.66
CA ILE A 479 26.28 -10.80 -4.34
C ILE A 479 26.55 -12.31 -4.41
N ARG A 480 26.00 -12.99 -5.42
CA ARG A 480 26.18 -14.43 -5.59
C ARG A 480 27.65 -14.82 -5.72
N HIS A 481 28.39 -14.11 -6.58
CA HIS A 481 29.81 -14.41 -6.83
C HIS A 481 30.74 -13.98 -5.71
N LYS A 482 30.56 -12.76 -5.16
CA LYS A 482 31.53 -12.16 -4.24
C LYS A 482 31.22 -12.42 -2.77
N ILE A 483 29.95 -12.61 -2.41
CA ILE A 483 29.55 -12.86 -1.02
C ILE A 483 29.40 -14.36 -0.82
N PHE A 484 28.58 -15.03 -1.64
CA PHE A 484 28.28 -16.45 -1.46
C PHE A 484 29.20 -17.41 -2.23
N GLN A 485 30.18 -16.89 -2.99
CA GLN A 485 31.14 -17.69 -3.78
C GLN A 485 30.47 -18.70 -4.73
N ARG A 486 29.32 -18.31 -5.30
CA ARG A 486 28.55 -19.12 -6.24
C ARG A 486 28.95 -18.84 -7.68
N ASP A 487 28.79 -19.85 -8.52
CA ASP A 487 28.98 -19.73 -9.96
C ASP A 487 27.81 -19.01 -10.65
N HIS A 488 27.91 -18.89 -11.97
CA HIS A 488 26.90 -18.20 -12.78
C HIS A 488 25.53 -18.90 -12.69
N ASN A 489 25.53 -20.24 -12.69
CA ASN A 489 24.30 -21.04 -12.62
C ASN A 489 23.67 -20.99 -11.22
N ILE A 490 22.36 -21.06 -11.16
CA ILE A 490 21.55 -21.16 -9.94
C ILE A 490 22.03 -22.34 -9.09
N ALA A 491 22.14 -22.11 -7.78
CA ALA A 491 22.68 -23.07 -6.82
C ALA A 491 21.78 -23.17 -5.58
N CYS A 492 21.98 -24.22 -4.79
CA CYS A 492 21.31 -24.36 -3.50
C CYS A 492 21.69 -23.19 -2.57
N GLY A 493 20.72 -22.69 -1.82
CA GLY A 493 20.80 -21.49 -0.99
C GLY A 493 20.64 -20.17 -1.75
N ASP A 494 20.43 -20.18 -3.07
CA ASP A 494 20.05 -18.96 -3.80
C ASP A 494 18.66 -18.49 -3.37
N ILE A 495 18.51 -17.19 -3.13
CA ILE A 495 17.21 -16.56 -2.95
C ILE A 495 16.70 -16.12 -4.32
N VAL A 496 15.47 -16.50 -4.64
CA VAL A 496 14.80 -16.16 -5.89
C VAL A 496 13.49 -15.41 -5.62
N ASN A 497 13.15 -14.47 -6.51
CA ASN A 497 11.87 -13.78 -6.58
C ASN A 497 11.05 -14.36 -7.74
N ILE A 498 9.80 -14.72 -7.47
CA ILE A 498 8.88 -15.39 -8.40
C ILE A 498 8.01 -14.33 -9.09
N HIS A 499 8.01 -14.32 -10.43
CA HIS A 499 7.41 -13.26 -11.25
C HIS A 499 6.05 -13.60 -11.87
N ASN A 500 5.53 -14.79 -11.59
CA ASN A 500 4.20 -15.21 -12.01
C ASN A 500 3.51 -16.01 -10.90
N SER A 501 2.18 -16.07 -10.96
CA SER A 501 1.40 -16.98 -10.12
C SER A 501 1.15 -18.31 -10.82
N PHE A 502 1.20 -19.41 -10.07
CA PHE A 502 0.90 -20.76 -10.55
C PHE A 502 0.52 -21.68 -9.38
N PHE A 503 -0.02 -22.85 -9.71
CA PHE A 503 -0.30 -23.90 -8.74
C PHE A 503 0.72 -25.03 -8.88
N VAL A 504 1.11 -25.62 -7.76
CA VAL A 504 1.96 -26.81 -7.71
C VAL A 504 1.24 -27.93 -6.97
N LYS A 505 1.59 -29.18 -7.26
CA LYS A 505 1.03 -30.31 -6.52
C LYS A 505 1.54 -30.28 -5.08
N ASN A 506 0.65 -30.56 -4.14
CA ASN A 506 1.05 -30.80 -2.77
C ASN A 506 1.54 -32.25 -2.64
N HIS A 507 2.79 -32.44 -2.21
CA HIS A 507 3.34 -33.78 -2.00
C HIS A 507 2.92 -34.38 -0.65
N ASP A 508 2.51 -33.56 0.31
CA ASP A 508 2.14 -33.98 1.65
C ASP A 508 0.65 -34.37 1.74
N ILE A 509 -0.18 -33.76 0.89
CA ILE A 509 -1.64 -33.99 0.86
C ILE A 509 -2.06 -34.38 -0.56
N PRO A 510 -2.39 -35.66 -0.81
CA PRO A 510 -2.89 -36.13 -2.09
C PRO A 510 -4.07 -35.30 -2.60
N ASP A 511 -4.12 -35.05 -3.91
CA ASP A 511 -5.17 -34.29 -4.62
C ASP A 511 -5.37 -32.83 -4.19
N SER A 512 -4.46 -32.26 -3.40
CA SER A 512 -4.43 -30.83 -3.12
C SER A 512 -3.33 -30.11 -3.91
N SER A 513 -3.50 -28.80 -4.08
CA SER A 513 -2.52 -27.94 -4.75
C SER A 513 -2.14 -26.76 -3.88
N ILE A 514 -0.89 -26.32 -4.02
CA ILE A 514 -0.36 -25.16 -3.33
C ILE A 514 -0.33 -24.01 -4.34
N TYR A 515 -1.00 -22.90 -4.01
CA TYR A 515 -0.93 -21.69 -4.81
C TYR A 515 0.36 -20.94 -4.47
N VAL A 516 1.19 -20.66 -5.47
CA VAL A 516 2.37 -19.82 -5.37
C VAL A 516 2.02 -18.43 -5.93
N PRO A 517 1.90 -17.39 -5.08
CA PRO A 517 1.60 -16.05 -5.55
C PRO A 517 2.75 -15.42 -6.33
N ASN A 518 2.43 -14.62 -7.34
CA ASN A 518 3.36 -13.64 -7.92
C ASN A 518 3.98 -12.77 -6.80
N ASP A 519 5.23 -12.37 -6.99
CA ASP A 519 6.05 -11.63 -6.03
C ASP A 519 6.46 -12.39 -4.77
N SER A 520 6.30 -13.72 -4.73
CA SER A 520 6.83 -14.55 -3.64
C SER A 520 8.36 -14.63 -3.70
N PHE A 521 8.98 -14.78 -2.53
CA PHE A 521 10.40 -15.15 -2.41
C PHE A 521 10.55 -16.60 -1.97
N ALA A 522 11.58 -17.26 -2.49
CA ALA A 522 11.92 -18.62 -2.12
C ALA A 522 13.44 -18.83 -2.02
N GLU A 523 13.84 -19.71 -1.12
CA GLU A 523 15.21 -20.23 -1.02
C GLU A 523 15.31 -21.53 -1.82
N VAL A 524 16.32 -21.66 -2.68
CA VAL A 524 16.55 -22.85 -3.48
C VAL A 524 17.12 -23.97 -2.61
N ILE A 525 16.43 -25.09 -2.50
CA ILE A 525 16.86 -26.26 -1.74
C ILE A 525 17.59 -27.26 -2.64
N LYS A 526 17.07 -27.46 -3.86
CA LYS A 526 17.61 -28.43 -4.81
C LYS A 526 17.45 -27.96 -6.25
N VAL A 527 18.49 -28.18 -7.04
CA VAL A 527 18.53 -27.89 -8.48
C VAL A 527 18.68 -29.20 -9.26
N LYS A 528 17.86 -29.41 -10.28
CA LYS A 528 17.99 -30.49 -11.26
C LYS A 528 17.98 -29.87 -12.67
N GLU A 529 19.12 -29.91 -13.35
CA GLU A 529 19.27 -29.30 -14.69
C GLU A 529 19.06 -30.28 -15.85
N ASP A 530 19.05 -31.59 -15.60
CA ASP A 530 18.85 -32.63 -16.63
C ASP A 530 17.37 -32.77 -17.04
N ILE A 531 16.79 -31.68 -17.54
CA ILE A 531 15.42 -31.62 -18.05
C ILE A 531 15.45 -31.50 -19.56
N GLN A 532 14.70 -32.36 -20.24
CA GLN A 532 14.58 -32.29 -21.70
C GLN A 532 13.96 -30.95 -22.10
N PRO A 533 14.60 -30.20 -23.02
CA PRO A 533 14.07 -28.93 -23.48
C PRO A 533 12.78 -29.17 -24.27
N LEU A 534 11.86 -28.20 -24.21
CA LEU A 534 10.70 -28.21 -25.09
C LEU A 534 11.14 -27.71 -26.47
N ILE A 535 10.83 -28.49 -27.51
CA ILE A 535 11.08 -28.12 -28.91
C ILE A 535 9.73 -27.98 -29.61
N GLN A 536 9.43 -26.78 -30.10
CA GLN A 536 8.17 -26.47 -30.74
C GLN A 536 8.39 -25.77 -32.09
N THR A 537 7.94 -26.40 -33.18
CA THR A 537 7.90 -25.77 -34.50
C THR A 537 6.74 -24.78 -34.56
N LEU A 538 7.01 -23.55 -35.01
CA LEU A 538 6.01 -22.51 -35.23
C LEU A 538 5.86 -22.21 -36.71
N LYS A 539 4.63 -21.97 -37.17
CA LYS A 539 4.35 -21.62 -38.57
C LYS A 539 4.99 -20.27 -38.90
N GLY A 540 5.77 -20.21 -39.98
CA GLY A 540 6.48 -18.99 -40.40
C GLY A 540 7.79 -18.74 -39.64
N ARG A 541 8.38 -19.77 -39.04
CA ARG A 541 9.76 -19.77 -38.50
C ARG A 541 10.55 -20.90 -39.14
N ASP A 542 11.79 -20.62 -39.54
CA ASP A 542 12.65 -21.57 -40.24
C ASP A 542 13.23 -22.64 -39.30
N GLN A 543 13.38 -22.32 -38.02
CA GLN A 543 13.91 -23.22 -36.99
C GLN A 543 12.90 -23.40 -35.86
N PRO A 544 12.84 -24.59 -35.22
CA PRO A 544 11.98 -24.81 -34.07
C PRO A 544 12.47 -24.00 -32.87
N ILE A 545 11.53 -23.50 -32.08
CA ILE A 545 11.83 -22.78 -30.83
C ILE A 545 12.19 -23.81 -29.76
N LYS A 546 13.35 -23.62 -29.13
CA LYS A 546 13.85 -24.44 -28.03
C LYS A 546 13.71 -23.68 -26.71
N VAL A 547 12.96 -24.23 -25.76
CA VAL A 547 12.75 -23.66 -24.43
C VAL A 547 13.40 -24.53 -23.37
N ASN A 548 14.31 -23.94 -22.58
CA ASN A 548 15.05 -24.68 -21.56
C ASN A 548 14.43 -24.48 -20.17
N PHE A 549 14.37 -25.56 -19.39
CA PHE A 549 13.81 -25.55 -18.04
C PHE A 549 14.85 -26.01 -17.02
N ILE A 550 14.65 -25.59 -15.77
CA ILE A 550 15.34 -26.15 -14.61
C ILE A 550 14.26 -26.63 -13.64
N HIS A 551 14.42 -27.82 -13.08
CA HIS A 551 13.51 -28.31 -12.05
C HIS A 551 14.06 -27.95 -10.67
N LEU A 552 13.28 -27.22 -9.89
CA LEU A 552 13.69 -26.70 -8.58
C LEU A 552 12.81 -27.25 -7.48
N ARG A 553 13.43 -27.52 -6.32
CA ARG A 553 12.75 -27.58 -5.02
C ARG A 553 13.15 -26.32 -4.26
N VAL A 554 12.18 -25.58 -3.75
CA VAL A 554 12.41 -24.33 -3.03
C VAL A 554 11.63 -24.29 -1.73
N ARG A 555 12.09 -23.50 -0.76
CA ARG A 555 11.35 -23.15 0.46
C ARG A 555 10.79 -21.75 0.31
N LEU A 556 9.48 -21.59 0.35
CA LEU A 556 8.83 -20.28 0.32
C LEU A 556 9.13 -19.52 1.62
N ILE A 557 9.66 -18.30 1.51
CA ILE A 557 10.14 -17.54 2.69
C ILE A 557 8.99 -17.11 3.62
N HIS A 558 7.81 -16.86 3.07
CA HIS A 558 6.69 -16.29 3.83
C HIS A 558 5.97 -17.30 4.75
N ASN A 559 6.02 -18.60 4.43
CA ASN A 559 5.32 -19.65 5.18
C ASN A 559 6.17 -20.90 5.43
N ASN A 560 7.45 -20.89 5.03
CA ASN A 560 8.39 -22.01 5.13
C ASN A 560 7.97 -23.30 4.40
N GLN A 561 6.98 -23.22 3.51
CA GLN A 561 6.49 -24.38 2.77
C GLN A 561 7.45 -24.76 1.64
N GLU A 562 7.73 -26.05 1.50
CA GLU A 562 8.57 -26.56 0.42
C GLU A 562 7.72 -26.93 -0.80
N VAL A 563 8.15 -26.47 -1.98
CA VAL A 563 7.44 -26.70 -3.25
C VAL A 563 8.40 -27.10 -4.36
N GLU A 564 7.94 -27.93 -5.29
CA GLU A 564 8.68 -28.36 -6.47
C GLU A 564 8.01 -27.89 -7.77
N PHE A 565 8.78 -27.30 -8.68
CA PHE A 565 8.27 -26.80 -9.96
C PHE A 565 9.36 -26.68 -11.04
N LEU A 566 8.92 -26.55 -12.29
CA LEU A 566 9.76 -26.15 -13.42
C LEU A 566 9.91 -24.63 -13.45
N CYS A 567 11.12 -24.13 -13.70
CA CYS A 567 11.36 -22.72 -13.99
C CYS A 567 11.94 -22.52 -15.39
N LEU A 568 11.63 -21.36 -15.99
CA LEU A 568 12.16 -20.97 -17.30
C LEU A 568 13.62 -20.51 -17.17
N LYS A 569 14.56 -21.30 -17.70
CA LYS A 569 16.00 -21.01 -17.64
C LYS A 569 16.31 -19.69 -18.33
N ASP A 570 15.76 -19.50 -19.52
CA ASP A 570 16.04 -18.32 -20.34
C ASP A 570 15.46 -17.04 -19.72
N TYR A 571 14.35 -17.15 -18.96
CA TYR A 571 13.81 -16.03 -18.18
C TYR A 571 14.72 -15.67 -16.99
N LEU A 572 15.27 -16.67 -16.28
CA LEU A 572 16.13 -16.44 -15.12
C LEU A 572 17.36 -15.60 -15.46
N TYR A 573 17.98 -15.85 -16.62
CA TYR A 573 19.22 -15.21 -17.04
C TYR A 573 19.05 -14.08 -18.07
N ALA A 574 17.82 -13.77 -18.51
CA ALA A 574 17.58 -12.69 -19.46
C ALA A 574 17.97 -11.30 -18.90
N GLU A 575 18.35 -10.36 -19.77
CA GLU A 575 18.70 -8.99 -19.33
C GLU A 575 17.53 -8.22 -18.70
N LYS A 576 16.31 -8.47 -19.18
CA LYS A 576 15.07 -7.86 -18.68
C LYS A 576 14.07 -8.94 -18.26
N PRO A 577 13.24 -8.70 -17.22
CA PRO A 577 12.26 -9.66 -16.70
C PRO A 577 11.05 -9.86 -17.63
N GLU A 578 11.32 -10.18 -18.88
CA GLU A 578 10.36 -10.35 -19.96
C GLU A 578 10.56 -11.71 -20.60
N ILE A 579 9.45 -12.34 -21.00
CA ILE A 579 9.49 -13.56 -21.81
C ILE A 579 9.49 -13.17 -23.29
N ASP A 580 10.33 -13.82 -24.08
CA ASP A 580 10.32 -13.65 -25.52
C ASP A 580 8.97 -14.08 -26.12
N LYS A 581 8.51 -13.35 -27.16
CA LYS A 581 7.18 -13.56 -27.76
C LYS A 581 7.07 -14.92 -28.45
N ASP A 582 8.12 -15.35 -29.15
CA ASP A 582 8.14 -16.65 -29.82
C ASP A 582 8.21 -17.79 -28.79
N THR A 583 8.93 -17.59 -27.68
CA THR A 583 8.96 -18.52 -26.54
C THR A 583 7.58 -18.67 -25.90
N LEU A 584 6.88 -17.56 -25.62
CA LEU A 584 5.52 -17.60 -25.07
C LEU A 584 4.55 -18.28 -26.03
N LEU A 585 4.63 -17.98 -27.33
CA LEU A 585 3.82 -18.63 -28.36
C LEU A 585 4.12 -20.13 -28.46
N ALA A 586 5.39 -20.52 -28.40
CA ALA A 586 5.81 -21.92 -28.39
C ALA A 586 5.23 -22.69 -27.19
N LEU A 587 5.33 -22.13 -25.98
CA LEU A 587 4.73 -22.72 -24.78
C LEU A 587 3.21 -22.89 -24.93
N TYR A 588 2.53 -21.86 -25.45
CA TYR A 588 1.08 -21.87 -25.66
C TYR A 588 0.62 -22.92 -26.68
N ILE A 589 1.25 -22.95 -27.87
CA ILE A 589 0.93 -23.92 -28.93
C ILE A 589 1.22 -25.35 -28.46
N SER A 590 2.31 -25.54 -27.72
CA SER A 590 2.66 -26.83 -27.17
C SER A 590 1.63 -27.31 -26.14
N ALA A 591 1.15 -26.43 -25.25
CA ALA A 591 0.10 -26.74 -24.29
C ALA A 591 -1.24 -27.06 -24.99
N LYS A 592 -1.64 -26.27 -26.00
CA LYS A 592 -2.80 -26.58 -26.85
C LYS A 592 -2.69 -27.96 -27.53
N THR A 593 -1.50 -28.33 -27.97
CA THR A 593 -1.27 -29.63 -28.61
C THR A 593 -1.44 -30.78 -27.61
N ARG A 594 -0.92 -30.63 -26.39
CA ARG A 594 -1.12 -31.60 -25.29
C ARG A 594 -2.61 -31.74 -24.94
N PHE A 595 -3.34 -30.63 -24.87
CA PHE A 595 -4.80 -30.65 -24.60
C PHE A 595 -5.56 -31.48 -25.64
N ARG A 596 -5.33 -31.22 -26.94
CA ARG A 596 -5.96 -31.98 -28.04
C ARG A 596 -5.64 -33.47 -27.99
N GLN A 597 -4.40 -33.82 -27.65
CA GLN A 597 -3.99 -35.22 -27.50
C GLN A 597 -4.70 -35.92 -26.33
N LEU A 598 -5.02 -35.21 -25.26
CA LEU A 598 -5.79 -35.74 -24.13
C LEU A 598 -7.26 -35.92 -24.51
N GLN A 599 -7.88 -34.95 -25.19
CA GLN A 599 -9.27 -35.06 -25.66
C GLN A 599 -9.46 -36.25 -26.60
N ASN A 600 -8.57 -36.43 -27.59
CA ASN A 600 -8.62 -37.56 -28.54
C ASN A 600 -8.49 -38.94 -27.86
N ARG A 601 -8.01 -39.02 -26.62
CA ARG A 601 -7.95 -40.27 -25.83
C ARG A 601 -9.23 -40.52 -25.01
N GLN A 602 -10.06 -39.50 -24.83
CA GLN A 602 -11.27 -39.53 -23.99
C GLN A 602 -12.57 -39.54 -24.81
N THR A 603 -12.52 -39.33 -26.14
CA THR A 603 -13.74 -39.24 -26.96
C THR A 603 -14.48 -40.58 -27.08
N THR A 604 -15.51 -40.73 -26.26
CA THR A 604 -16.74 -41.50 -26.56
C THR A 604 -17.85 -40.46 -26.81
N ASN A 605 -18.29 -40.36 -28.06
CA ASN A 605 -19.45 -39.62 -28.60
C ASN A 605 -20.24 -38.66 -27.67
N ILE A 606 -19.81 -37.40 -27.54
CA ILE A 606 -20.68 -36.27 -27.18
C ILE A 606 -20.23 -35.05 -28.01
N GLU A 607 -21.17 -34.36 -28.66
CA GLU A 607 -20.94 -33.07 -29.33
C GLU A 607 -20.87 -31.97 -28.25
N GLU A 608 -19.66 -31.56 -27.84
CA GLU A 608 -19.43 -30.45 -26.89
C GLU A 608 -19.60 -29.08 -27.60
N SER A 609 -20.14 -28.08 -26.91
CA SER A 609 -20.31 -26.73 -27.47
C SER A 609 -18.98 -25.93 -27.51
N ASP A 610 -18.85 -24.99 -28.46
CA ASP A 610 -17.67 -24.10 -28.59
C ASP A 610 -17.31 -23.37 -27.27
N TYR A 611 -18.32 -23.05 -26.44
CA TYR A 611 -18.11 -22.37 -25.17
C TYR A 611 -17.48 -23.31 -24.12
N GLU A 612 -18.01 -24.52 -23.96
CA GLU A 612 -17.50 -25.52 -23.01
C GLU A 612 -16.07 -25.92 -23.34
N GLU A 613 -15.76 -26.14 -24.63
CA GLU A 613 -14.38 -26.42 -25.07
C GLU A 613 -13.44 -25.27 -24.71
N SER A 614 -13.89 -24.01 -24.89
CA SER A 614 -13.08 -22.83 -24.56
C SER A 614 -12.76 -22.73 -23.06
N VAL A 615 -13.71 -23.11 -22.20
CA VAL A 615 -13.54 -23.11 -20.73
C VAL A 615 -12.65 -24.28 -20.30
N ALA A 616 -12.86 -25.47 -20.87
CA ALA A 616 -12.03 -26.64 -20.62
C ALA A 616 -10.56 -26.38 -21.01
N LEU A 617 -10.33 -25.79 -22.19
CA LEU A 617 -9.00 -25.40 -22.63
C LEU A 617 -8.40 -24.33 -21.71
N ALA A 618 -9.16 -23.31 -21.30
CA ALA A 618 -8.65 -22.28 -20.39
C ALA A 618 -8.22 -22.86 -19.03
N ASN A 619 -9.02 -23.78 -18.47
CA ASN A 619 -8.68 -24.47 -17.23
C ASN A 619 -7.47 -25.40 -17.38
N PHE A 620 -7.35 -26.12 -18.50
CA PHE A 620 -6.15 -26.90 -18.80
C PHE A 620 -4.91 -26.02 -18.88
N LEU A 621 -4.98 -24.91 -19.62
CA LEU A 621 -3.86 -23.98 -19.78
C LEU A 621 -3.46 -23.32 -18.45
N ARG A 622 -4.37 -23.16 -17.49
CA ARG A 622 -4.03 -22.69 -16.12
C ARG A 622 -3.24 -23.71 -15.30
N GLY A 623 -3.44 -25.00 -15.56
CA GLY A 623 -2.75 -26.09 -14.87
C GLY A 623 -1.51 -26.62 -15.59
N ASP A 624 -1.26 -26.23 -16.86
CA ASP A 624 -0.15 -26.77 -17.63
C ASP A 624 1.22 -26.36 -17.01
N PRO A 625 2.07 -27.33 -16.63
CA PRO A 625 3.30 -27.06 -15.88
C PRO A 625 4.40 -26.40 -16.73
N TYR A 626 4.35 -26.52 -18.06
CA TYR A 626 5.33 -25.89 -18.95
C TYR A 626 4.93 -24.46 -19.27
N LEU A 627 3.66 -24.22 -19.60
CA LEU A 627 3.12 -22.89 -19.86
C LEU A 627 3.19 -21.98 -18.63
N ASN A 628 2.92 -22.55 -17.45
CA ASN A 628 2.99 -21.84 -16.17
C ASN A 628 4.30 -22.09 -15.42
N ALA A 629 5.36 -22.55 -16.11
CA ALA A 629 6.67 -22.68 -15.50
C ALA A 629 7.08 -21.37 -14.82
N ALA A 630 7.71 -21.49 -13.65
CA ALA A 630 8.05 -20.36 -12.82
C ALA A 630 9.00 -19.41 -13.55
N GLN A 631 8.64 -18.13 -13.53
CA GLN A 631 9.45 -17.02 -14.01
C GLN A 631 10.24 -16.52 -12.81
N LEU A 632 11.53 -16.84 -12.73
CA LEU A 632 12.35 -16.51 -11.57
C LEU A 632 13.34 -15.40 -11.87
N ARG A 633 13.66 -14.59 -10.85
CA ARG A 633 14.84 -13.73 -10.80
C ARG A 633 15.60 -13.96 -9.50
N PHE A 634 16.89 -13.67 -9.47
CA PHE A 634 17.61 -13.65 -8.20
C PHE A 634 17.03 -12.55 -7.29
N GLY A 635 16.82 -12.89 -6.02
CA GLY A 635 16.03 -12.11 -5.08
C GLY A 635 16.84 -11.30 -4.07
N TYR A 636 18.14 -11.08 -4.30
CA TYR A 636 18.99 -10.26 -3.43
C TYR A 636 18.83 -8.76 -3.70
N ALA A 637 18.60 -8.42 -4.97
CA ALA A 637 18.33 -7.08 -5.43
C ALA A 637 17.02 -7.00 -6.21
N LEU A 638 16.33 -5.87 -6.12
CA LEU A 638 15.03 -5.60 -6.76
C LEU A 638 15.01 -4.18 -7.33
N THR A 639 14.13 -3.94 -8.29
CA THR A 639 13.74 -2.56 -8.60
C THR A 639 12.81 -2.03 -7.53
N VAL A 640 12.83 -0.71 -7.29
CA VAL A 640 11.92 -0.08 -6.32
C VAL A 640 10.46 -0.39 -6.62
N ASN A 641 10.04 -0.30 -7.88
CA ASN A 641 8.67 -0.65 -8.32
C ASN A 641 8.26 -2.08 -7.93
N ARG A 642 9.19 -3.04 -7.91
CA ARG A 642 8.91 -4.43 -7.52
C ARG A 642 8.84 -4.60 -5.99
N ALA A 643 9.65 -3.83 -5.28
CA ALA A 643 9.69 -3.80 -3.83
C ALA A 643 8.50 -3.06 -3.19
N GLN A 644 7.72 -2.27 -3.95
CA GLN A 644 6.54 -1.58 -3.43
C GLN A 644 5.49 -2.51 -2.82
N GLY A 645 4.83 -2.01 -1.76
CA GLY A 645 3.90 -2.79 -0.93
C GLY A 645 4.60 -3.91 -0.12
N GLN A 646 5.93 -3.92 -0.07
CA GLN A 646 6.74 -4.81 0.78
C GLN A 646 7.49 -3.98 1.83
N LYS A 647 7.85 -4.63 2.93
CA LYS A 647 8.75 -4.06 3.93
C LYS A 647 9.93 -5.00 4.08
N PHE A 648 11.12 -4.44 4.03
CA PHE A 648 12.36 -5.17 4.31
C PHE A 648 13.00 -4.57 5.54
N ARG A 649 13.60 -5.43 6.37
CA ARG A 649 14.25 -4.98 7.60
C ARG A 649 15.38 -4.01 7.28
N THR A 650 16.24 -4.41 6.34
CA THR A 650 17.36 -3.62 5.87
C THR A 650 17.29 -3.44 4.37
N VAL A 651 17.30 -2.18 3.93
CA VAL A 651 17.35 -1.79 2.53
C VAL A 651 18.69 -1.13 2.25
N ILE A 652 19.37 -1.58 1.19
CA ILE A 652 20.58 -0.94 0.69
C ILE A 652 20.27 -0.34 -0.67
N ALA A 653 20.48 0.96 -0.86
CA ALA A 653 20.17 1.62 -2.12
C ALA A 653 21.34 2.48 -2.61
N ASN A 654 21.47 2.55 -3.93
CA ASN A 654 22.33 3.51 -4.61
C ASN A 654 21.44 4.60 -5.20
N MET A 655 21.58 5.82 -4.71
CA MET A 655 20.77 6.97 -5.14
C MET A 655 21.21 7.54 -6.49
N ASP A 656 22.32 7.06 -7.05
CA ASP A 656 22.72 7.41 -8.41
C ASP A 656 21.87 6.68 -9.44
N THR A 657 21.31 7.43 -10.38
CA THR A 657 20.46 6.91 -11.44
C THR A 657 20.90 7.48 -12.78
N ASN A 658 20.59 6.79 -13.86
CA ASN A 658 20.89 7.26 -15.22
C ASN A 658 19.90 8.34 -15.70
N GLN A 659 19.07 8.89 -14.81
CA GLN A 659 18.06 9.90 -15.12
C GLN A 659 18.34 11.20 -14.37
N GLY A 660 17.67 12.28 -14.78
CA GLY A 660 17.74 13.55 -14.06
C GLY A 660 17.30 13.38 -12.61
N LYS A 661 17.96 14.10 -11.70
CA LYS A 661 17.70 14.04 -10.24
C LYS A 661 16.83 15.19 -9.73
N THR A 662 16.60 16.20 -10.55
CA THR A 662 15.88 17.44 -10.20
C THR A 662 14.45 17.43 -10.75
N ASN A 663 13.72 16.31 -10.58
CA ASN A 663 12.35 16.15 -11.05
C ASN A 663 11.52 15.29 -10.10
N GLU A 664 10.19 15.35 -10.27
CA GLU A 664 9.22 14.63 -9.44
C GLU A 664 9.44 13.12 -9.42
N THR A 665 9.73 12.51 -10.58
CA THR A 665 9.95 11.06 -10.69
C THR A 665 11.11 10.60 -9.80
N TYR A 666 12.21 11.35 -9.77
CA TYR A 666 13.35 11.04 -8.92
C TYR A 666 13.00 11.20 -7.44
N PHE A 667 12.34 12.29 -7.03
CA PHE A 667 11.97 12.52 -5.64
C PHE A 667 10.99 11.47 -5.12
N ARG A 668 10.00 11.07 -5.92
CA ARG A 668 9.09 9.95 -5.60
C ARG A 668 9.83 8.62 -5.47
N TRP A 669 10.81 8.38 -6.34
CA TRP A 669 11.66 7.19 -6.28
C TRP A 669 12.45 7.14 -4.98
N VAL A 670 13.09 8.25 -4.59
CA VAL A 670 13.80 8.36 -3.31
C VAL A 670 12.83 8.19 -2.14
N TYR A 671 11.70 8.89 -2.14
CA TYR A 671 10.67 8.78 -1.11
C TYR A 671 10.20 7.33 -0.92
N THR A 672 10.01 6.59 -2.01
CA THR A 672 9.58 5.19 -1.97
C THR A 672 10.65 4.27 -1.35
N LEU A 673 11.95 4.61 -1.39
CA LEU A 673 12.97 3.86 -0.65
C LEU A 673 12.71 3.91 0.86
N PHE A 674 12.35 5.09 1.38
CA PHE A 674 12.01 5.28 2.79
C PHE A 674 10.71 4.57 3.17
N SER A 675 9.77 4.40 2.22
CA SER A 675 8.54 3.65 2.48
C SER A 675 8.74 2.13 2.54
N ILE A 676 9.82 1.60 1.94
CA ILE A 676 10.10 0.15 1.89
C ILE A 676 10.95 -0.31 3.09
N ALA A 677 11.86 0.52 3.58
CA ALA A 677 12.68 0.19 4.75
C ALA A 677 11.83 0.12 6.03
N ASN A 678 12.10 -0.87 6.88
CA ASN A 678 11.46 -1.02 8.19
C ASN A 678 12.37 -0.57 9.33
N ASP A 679 13.62 -1.05 9.35
CA ASP A 679 14.56 -0.74 10.44
C ASP A 679 15.69 0.15 9.92
N GLN A 680 16.33 -0.26 8.82
CA GLN A 680 17.54 0.38 8.30
C GLN A 680 17.47 0.65 6.79
N LEU A 681 17.89 1.85 6.41
CA LEU A 681 18.12 2.28 5.03
C LEU A 681 19.57 2.74 4.88
N ILE A 682 20.35 2.00 4.10
CA ILE A 682 21.78 2.27 3.86
C ILE A 682 21.92 2.85 2.44
N LEU A 683 22.36 4.11 2.36
CA LEU A 683 22.37 4.88 1.11
C LEU A 683 23.79 5.12 0.61
N SER A 684 24.02 4.83 -0.66
CA SER A 684 25.26 5.19 -1.37
C SER A 684 24.99 6.27 -2.42
N ASN A 685 26.00 7.09 -2.69
CA ASN A 685 25.95 8.20 -3.65
C ASN A 685 24.78 9.15 -3.42
N ILE A 686 24.55 9.52 -2.16
CA ILE A 686 23.54 10.51 -1.76
C ILE A 686 23.85 11.82 -2.50
N PRO A 687 22.97 12.30 -3.40
CA PRO A 687 23.18 13.59 -4.03
C PRO A 687 22.95 14.70 -3.00
N SER A 688 23.70 15.79 -3.13
CA SER A 688 23.38 17.07 -2.51
C SER A 688 22.85 17.95 -3.61
N ILE A 689 21.53 18.17 -3.66
CA ILE A 689 20.93 19.09 -4.63
C ILE A 689 20.70 20.41 -3.93
N THR A 690 21.20 21.50 -4.51
CA THR A 690 21.01 22.85 -3.99
C THR A 690 20.57 23.81 -5.09
N PRO A 691 19.95 24.95 -4.73
CA PRO A 691 19.68 26.01 -5.70
C PRO A 691 20.92 26.52 -6.44
N PHE A 692 22.13 26.27 -5.92
CA PHE A 692 23.40 26.68 -6.52
C PHE A 692 24.00 25.66 -7.49
N ASP A 693 23.41 24.48 -7.69
CA ASP A 693 24.01 23.42 -8.53
C ASP A 693 24.21 23.83 -10.00
N ARG A 694 23.45 24.85 -10.47
CA ARG A 694 23.56 25.42 -11.82
C ARG A 694 24.24 26.81 -11.82
N ALA A 695 24.74 27.26 -10.67
CA ALA A 695 25.25 28.61 -10.50
C ALA A 695 26.60 28.77 -11.18
N ILE A 696 26.73 29.85 -11.96
CA ILE A 696 28.00 30.26 -12.58
C ILE A 696 28.39 31.61 -11.98
N TRP A 697 29.60 31.69 -11.41
CA TRP A 697 30.20 32.95 -11.00
C TRP A 697 30.85 33.66 -12.20
N ASP A 698 30.37 34.87 -12.52
CA ASP A 698 30.86 35.67 -13.64
C ASP A 698 31.22 37.09 -13.17
N ALA A 699 32.51 37.29 -12.88
CA ALA A 699 33.07 38.58 -12.50
C ALA A 699 33.70 39.36 -13.69
N SER A 700 33.47 38.91 -14.93
CA SER A 700 34.15 39.51 -16.11
C SER A 700 33.77 40.98 -16.36
N ASN A 701 32.56 41.38 -15.97
CA ASN A 701 32.04 42.74 -16.14
C ASN A 701 32.06 43.58 -14.86
N SER A 702 32.71 43.09 -13.79
CA SER A 702 32.76 43.75 -12.50
C SER A 702 33.64 45.01 -12.56
N LYS A 703 33.18 46.10 -11.95
CA LYS A 703 33.91 47.38 -11.92
C LYS A 703 34.00 47.93 -10.50
N LEU A 704 35.08 48.66 -10.22
CA LEU A 704 35.18 49.42 -8.99
C LEU A 704 34.09 50.52 -9.01
N ASP A 705 33.23 50.54 -7.99
CA ASP A 705 32.08 51.44 -7.90
C ASP A 705 31.83 51.83 -6.43
N SER A 706 31.28 53.03 -6.22
CA SER A 706 30.77 53.42 -4.91
C SER A 706 29.41 52.77 -4.69
N ILE A 707 29.34 51.78 -3.80
CA ILE A 707 28.11 51.02 -3.58
C ILE A 707 27.18 51.79 -2.67
N ARG A 708 25.99 52.10 -3.20
CA ARG A 708 24.91 52.79 -2.51
C ARG A 708 23.64 51.95 -2.70
N PRO A 709 22.95 51.55 -1.62
CA PRO A 709 21.72 50.78 -1.74
C PRO A 709 20.60 51.62 -2.35
N CYS A 710 19.86 51.04 -3.30
CA CYS A 710 18.56 51.54 -3.76
C CYS A 710 17.43 50.94 -2.90
N ASN A 711 16.22 51.51 -2.91
CA ASN A 711 15.05 50.92 -2.23
C ASN A 711 15.21 50.67 -0.73
N ILE A 712 15.88 51.59 -0.02
CA ILE A 712 16.04 51.55 1.44
C ILE A 712 14.67 51.54 2.16
N ILE A 713 13.62 52.04 1.50
CA ILE A 713 12.29 52.19 2.06
C ILE A 713 11.23 51.62 1.10
N ALA A 714 10.70 50.44 1.44
CA ALA A 714 9.72 49.67 0.68
C ALA A 714 8.28 50.02 1.08
N PHE A 715 7.86 51.23 0.73
CA PHE A 715 6.45 51.59 0.74
C PHE A 715 5.81 51.27 -0.62
N ASP A 716 4.52 50.93 -0.65
CA ASP A 716 3.79 50.73 -1.90
C ASP A 716 3.27 52.07 -2.45
N PRO A 717 3.82 52.59 -3.57
CA PRO A 717 3.36 53.85 -4.15
C PRO A 717 1.94 53.76 -4.71
N ASN A 718 1.43 52.56 -5.02
CA ASN A 718 0.13 52.34 -5.64
C ASN A 718 -0.97 52.00 -4.62
N SER A 719 -0.66 52.01 -3.32
CA SER A 719 -1.62 51.70 -2.26
C SER A 719 -2.84 52.65 -2.30
N GLU A 720 -4.04 52.10 -2.10
CA GLU A 720 -5.29 52.89 -2.07
C GLU A 720 -5.42 53.77 -0.82
N ILE A 721 -4.55 53.57 0.19
CA ILE A 721 -4.60 54.30 1.47
C ILE A 721 -4.35 55.82 1.26
N GLY A 722 -3.50 56.18 0.29
CA GLY A 722 -3.14 57.57 -0.04
C GLY A 722 -4.19 58.34 -0.84
N VAL A 723 -5.36 57.75 -1.11
CA VAL A 723 -6.50 58.42 -1.75
C VAL A 723 -7.15 59.43 -0.78
N ALA A 724 -7.08 59.19 0.52
CA ALA A 724 -7.55 60.12 1.53
C ALA A 724 -6.65 61.38 1.61
N LYS A 725 -7.26 62.57 1.70
CA LYS A 725 -6.51 63.82 1.94
C LYS A 725 -5.91 63.80 3.34
N ILE A 726 -4.64 64.16 3.45
CA ILE A 726 -3.92 64.29 4.72
C ILE A 726 -4.06 65.73 5.19
N ALA A 727 -4.56 65.94 6.41
CA ALA A 727 -4.83 67.29 6.95
C ALA A 727 -3.56 68.06 7.38
N GLU A 728 -2.46 67.34 7.62
CA GLU A 728 -1.24 67.90 8.24
C GLU A 728 -0.31 68.58 7.23
N PHE A 729 -0.20 68.07 6.01
CA PHE A 729 0.66 68.59 4.94
C PHE A 729 -0.02 68.46 3.58
N ASP A 730 0.16 69.45 2.72
CA ASP A 730 -0.33 69.42 1.34
C ASP A 730 0.66 68.66 0.43
N ILE A 731 0.41 67.36 0.27
CA ILE A 731 1.24 66.43 -0.51
C ILE A 731 0.54 66.14 -1.85
N PRO A 732 1.16 66.51 -2.98
CA PRO A 732 0.47 66.62 -4.27
C PRO A 732 0.07 65.26 -4.87
N GLU A 733 0.97 64.28 -4.83
CA GLU A 733 0.82 62.99 -5.50
C GLU A 733 0.35 61.87 -4.54
N ILE A 734 -0.50 60.95 -5.02
CA ILE A 734 -1.00 59.81 -4.23
C ILE A 734 0.17 58.95 -3.73
N ALA A 735 1.16 58.68 -4.58
CA ALA A 735 2.34 57.91 -4.21
C ALA A 735 3.15 58.58 -3.09
N LEU A 736 3.30 59.91 -3.12
CA LEU A 736 4.00 60.64 -2.06
C LEU A 736 3.18 60.70 -0.75
N ARG A 737 1.85 60.69 -0.85
CA ARG A 737 0.97 60.53 0.31
C ARG A 737 1.13 59.15 0.96
N ASN A 738 1.22 58.09 0.14
CA ASN A 738 1.54 56.74 0.61
C ASN A 738 2.89 56.70 1.33
N PHE A 739 3.91 57.38 0.79
CA PHE A 739 5.22 57.48 1.43
C PHE A 739 5.17 58.18 2.79
N TYR A 740 4.46 59.31 2.89
CA TYR A 740 4.27 60.02 4.15
C TYR A 740 3.59 59.15 5.21
N LEU A 741 2.49 58.47 4.84
CA LEU A 741 1.74 57.63 5.76
C LEU A 741 2.59 56.46 6.25
N TYR A 742 3.40 55.86 5.37
CA TYR A 742 4.38 54.86 5.74
C TYR A 742 5.36 55.39 6.81
N ILE A 743 6.00 56.53 6.56
CA ILE A 743 6.95 57.15 7.52
C ILE A 743 6.26 57.44 8.85
N LYS A 744 5.09 58.08 8.81
CA LYS A 744 4.32 58.44 10.02
C LYS A 744 4.00 57.20 10.85
N ASN A 745 3.52 56.14 10.21
CA ASN A 745 3.16 54.89 10.90
C ASN A 745 4.37 54.21 11.55
N LYS A 746 5.51 54.17 10.86
CA LYS A 746 6.76 53.59 11.41
C LYS A 746 7.30 54.38 12.60
N LEU A 747 7.22 55.70 12.54
CA LEU A 747 7.75 56.59 13.58
C LEU A 747 6.83 56.73 14.81
N ASN A 748 5.53 56.48 14.67
CA ASN A 748 4.56 56.61 15.77
C ASN A 748 4.94 55.83 17.04
N ALA A 749 5.44 54.60 16.88
CA ALA A 749 5.83 53.74 18.01
C ALA A 749 7.03 54.25 18.80
N GLN A 750 7.85 55.11 18.19
CA GLN A 750 9.08 55.67 18.78
C GLN A 750 8.90 57.12 19.24
N ALA A 751 7.67 57.62 19.27
CA ALA A 751 7.37 58.98 19.71
C ALA A 751 8.09 60.08 18.89
N ILE A 752 8.42 59.79 17.61
CA ILE A 752 9.06 60.75 16.70
C ILE A 752 7.98 61.39 15.82
N LYS A 753 7.96 62.71 15.76
CA LYS A 753 6.98 63.50 15.00
C LYS A 753 7.59 64.09 13.73
N ILE A 754 6.79 64.15 12.67
CA ILE A 754 7.14 64.86 11.45
C ILE A 754 6.78 66.33 11.65
N LYS A 755 7.79 67.20 11.73
CA LYS A 755 7.64 68.64 12.01
C LYS A 755 7.33 69.46 10.76
N SER A 756 7.95 69.12 9.64
CA SER A 756 7.78 69.87 8.39
C SER A 756 8.00 68.98 7.18
N TYR A 757 7.34 69.33 6.08
CA TYR A 757 7.47 68.74 4.76
C TYR A 757 7.80 69.82 3.72
N LYS A 758 8.74 69.54 2.82
CA LYS A 758 9.01 70.37 1.64
C LYS A 758 9.12 69.50 0.40
N HIS A 759 8.24 69.79 -0.56
CA HIS A 759 8.21 69.14 -1.85
C HIS A 759 9.16 69.80 -2.85
N HIS A 760 9.89 68.98 -3.59
CA HIS A 760 10.69 69.39 -4.74
C HIS A 760 10.63 68.29 -5.83
N ASN A 761 10.97 68.64 -7.07
CA ASN A 761 11.01 67.66 -8.16
C ASN A 761 11.99 66.51 -7.83
N TYR A 762 11.47 65.27 -7.80
CA TYR A 762 12.21 64.04 -7.52
C TYR A 762 12.87 63.96 -6.12
N GLN A 763 12.50 64.84 -5.19
CA GLN A 763 13.03 64.80 -3.83
C GLN A 763 12.04 65.38 -2.80
N GLU A 764 11.88 64.69 -1.66
CA GLU A 764 11.10 65.14 -0.51
C GLU A 764 12.02 65.45 0.67
N VAL A 765 11.79 66.56 1.36
CA VAL A 765 12.53 66.90 2.58
C VAL A 765 11.60 66.89 3.78
N TYR A 766 11.87 66.00 4.73
CA TYR A 766 11.16 65.92 6.00
C TYR A 766 12.07 66.37 7.15
N SER A 767 11.51 67.08 8.11
CA SER A 767 12.17 67.31 9.41
C SER A 767 11.45 66.55 10.50
N PHE A 768 12.22 65.90 11.36
CA PHE A 768 11.75 65.04 12.43
C PHE A 768 12.19 65.60 13.78
N GLU A 769 11.36 65.44 14.81
CA GLU A 769 11.75 65.72 16.19
C GLU A 769 11.23 64.64 17.14
N ASN A 770 11.94 64.41 18.25
CA ASN A 770 11.43 63.59 19.34
C ASN A 770 10.37 64.35 20.17
N GLN A 771 9.62 63.63 21.00
CA GLN A 771 8.52 64.21 21.81
C GLN A 771 8.92 65.41 22.68
N ASP A 772 10.12 65.41 23.24
CA ASP A 772 10.63 66.47 24.12
C ASP A 772 11.35 67.60 23.38
N SER A 773 11.38 67.56 22.04
CA SER A 773 12.09 68.50 21.15
C SER A 773 13.59 68.67 21.45
N THR A 774 14.21 67.68 22.13
CA THR A 774 15.64 67.66 22.47
C THR A 774 16.51 67.07 21.36
N ALA A 775 15.91 66.33 20.42
CA ALA A 775 16.56 65.80 19.24
C ALA A 775 15.75 66.15 17.98
N SER A 776 16.45 66.58 16.93
CA SER A 776 15.84 66.91 15.64
C SER A 776 16.79 66.63 14.48
N CYS A 777 16.23 66.27 13.32
CA CYS A 777 17.00 66.10 12.09
C CYS A 777 16.17 66.51 10.88
N SER A 778 16.85 66.81 9.78
CA SER A 778 16.24 67.00 8.47
C SER A 778 16.84 66.00 7.50
N ILE A 779 15.99 65.25 6.81
CA ILE A 779 16.37 64.18 5.89
C ILE A 779 15.72 64.43 4.54
N ARG A 780 16.51 64.29 3.48
CA ARG A 780 16.08 64.38 2.09
C ARG A 780 15.98 62.99 1.48
N PHE A 781 14.85 62.70 0.87
CA PHE A 781 14.55 61.44 0.19
C PHE A 781 14.41 61.72 -1.30
N TYR A 782 15.30 61.16 -2.10
CA TYR A 782 15.24 61.19 -3.56
C TYR A 782 14.43 60.00 -4.05
N TYR A 783 13.62 60.19 -5.09
CA TYR A 783 12.81 59.12 -5.69
C TYR A 783 12.91 59.09 -7.22
N ASN A 784 12.67 57.92 -7.83
CA ASN A 784 12.69 57.73 -9.28
C ASN A 784 11.30 58.00 -9.93
N GLY A 785 11.18 57.87 -11.26
CA GLY A 785 9.90 58.07 -11.98
C GLY A 785 8.77 57.07 -11.62
N LYS A 786 9.07 56.03 -10.83
CA LYS A 786 8.10 55.09 -10.24
C LYS A 786 7.83 55.36 -8.75
N TYR A 787 8.28 56.50 -8.23
CA TYR A 787 8.17 56.91 -6.82
C TYR A 787 8.90 56.01 -5.81
N GLN A 788 9.84 55.17 -6.25
CA GLN A 788 10.69 54.39 -5.35
C GLN A 788 11.85 55.25 -4.83
N ILE A 789 12.15 55.15 -3.53
CA ILE A 789 13.24 55.92 -2.90
C ILE A 789 14.58 55.40 -3.40
N SER A 790 15.32 56.27 -4.09
CA SER A 790 16.61 55.96 -4.71
C SER A 790 17.81 56.41 -3.88
N ARG A 791 17.63 57.41 -2.99
CA ARG A 791 18.69 57.91 -2.11
C ARG A 791 18.11 58.63 -0.90
N VAL A 792 18.74 58.45 0.25
CA VAL A 792 18.43 59.19 1.49
C VAL A 792 19.67 59.99 1.89
N GLU A 793 19.49 61.27 2.21
CA GLU A 793 20.57 62.19 2.59
C GLU A 793 20.19 62.95 3.86
N THR A 794 21.01 62.81 4.90
CA THR A 794 20.89 63.62 6.11
C THR A 794 21.38 65.04 5.81
N ILE A 795 20.50 66.02 5.95
CA ILE A 795 20.85 67.45 5.81
C ILE A 795 21.48 67.96 7.11
N ASN A 796 20.85 67.64 8.24
CA ASN A 796 21.32 68.00 9.58
C ASN A 796 20.80 66.97 10.60
N SER A 797 21.51 66.86 11.73
CA SER A 797 21.10 66.01 12.84
C SER A 797 21.64 66.58 14.15
N HIS A 798 20.78 66.67 15.15
CA HIS A 798 21.14 66.97 16.52
C HIS A 798 20.37 66.06 17.48
N PRO A 799 21.02 65.25 18.33
CA PRO A 799 22.43 64.87 18.28
C PRO A 799 22.82 64.22 16.95
N SER A 800 24.13 64.04 16.69
CA SER A 800 24.63 63.54 15.40
C SER A 800 24.05 62.18 14.98
N TYR A 801 23.65 61.33 15.94
CA TYR A 801 23.10 59.99 15.71
C TYR A 801 21.59 59.97 15.43
N PHE A 802 20.86 61.07 15.63
CA PHE A 802 19.39 61.04 15.59
C PHE A 802 18.84 60.80 14.17
N ALA A 803 19.48 61.37 13.14
CA ALA A 803 19.13 61.08 11.75
C ALA A 803 19.32 59.61 11.41
N ASP A 804 20.40 58.97 11.87
CA ASP A 804 20.64 57.55 11.65
C ASP A 804 19.58 56.69 12.36
N GLN A 805 19.18 57.07 13.58
CA GLN A 805 18.08 56.42 14.29
C GLN A 805 16.76 56.51 13.50
N VAL A 806 16.42 57.69 12.99
CA VAL A 806 15.21 57.90 12.17
C VAL A 806 15.27 57.11 10.88
N CYS A 807 16.40 57.16 10.16
CA CYS A 807 16.61 56.36 8.96
C CYS A 807 16.44 54.86 9.25
N ASN A 808 17.02 54.34 10.33
CA ASN A 808 16.91 52.92 10.70
C ASN A 808 15.46 52.47 10.99
N ILE A 809 14.63 53.35 11.58
CA ILE A 809 13.22 53.03 11.86
C ILE A 809 12.38 53.02 10.58
N ILE A 810 12.68 53.93 9.64
CA ILE A 810 11.94 54.09 8.38
C ILE A 810 12.38 53.04 7.34
N SER A 811 13.66 52.64 7.35
CA SER A 811 14.17 51.58 6.50
C SER A 811 13.31 50.32 6.64
N SER A 812 12.88 49.79 5.50
CA SER A 812 11.95 48.65 5.46
C SER A 812 12.68 47.32 5.64
N GLU A 813 11.96 46.34 6.16
CA GLU A 813 12.28 44.94 5.87
C GLU A 813 12.21 44.70 4.36
N ILE A 814 13.06 43.81 3.84
CA ILE A 814 13.07 43.47 2.41
C ILE A 814 11.70 42.90 2.03
N VAL A 815 11.05 43.54 1.04
CA VAL A 815 9.73 43.13 0.54
C VAL A 815 9.91 42.24 -0.68
N PHE A 816 9.28 41.06 -0.69
CA PHE A 816 9.33 40.13 -1.82
C PHE A 816 8.03 40.17 -2.61
N GLU A 817 8.11 40.27 -3.93
CA GLU A 817 6.96 40.24 -4.84
C GLU A 817 6.45 38.81 -5.08
N THR A 818 7.35 37.83 -5.00
CA THR A 818 7.05 36.41 -5.23
C THR A 818 7.66 35.50 -4.15
N GLN A 819 7.07 34.31 -3.98
CA GLN A 819 7.59 33.30 -3.06
C GLN A 819 9.01 32.83 -3.45
N ILE A 820 9.32 32.77 -4.75
CA ILE A 820 10.64 32.38 -5.26
C ILE A 820 11.71 33.37 -4.80
N GLN A 821 11.45 34.68 -4.89
CA GLN A 821 12.38 35.72 -4.43
C GLN A 821 12.66 35.57 -2.92
N LYS A 822 11.63 35.31 -2.11
CA LYS A 822 11.78 35.07 -0.66
C LYS A 822 12.67 33.85 -0.36
N GLU A 823 12.55 32.80 -1.15
CA GLU A 823 13.33 31.57 -0.99
C GLU A 823 14.78 31.73 -1.43
N ILE A 824 15.00 32.41 -2.55
CA ILE A 824 16.34 32.77 -3.03
C ILE A 824 17.03 33.66 -2.00
N TYR A 825 16.35 34.70 -1.50
CA TYR A 825 16.86 35.54 -0.42
C TYR A 825 17.24 34.74 0.81
N LYS A 826 16.35 33.88 1.33
CA LYS A 826 16.66 33.05 2.50
C LYS A 826 17.91 32.20 2.28
N THR A 827 18.04 31.60 1.10
CA THR A 827 19.15 30.74 0.75
C THR A 827 20.47 31.51 0.73
N ILE A 828 20.49 32.70 0.11
CA ILE A 828 21.66 33.57 0.02
C ILE A 828 21.99 34.19 1.39
N HIS A 829 21.00 34.73 2.07
CA HIS A 829 21.12 35.35 3.39
C HIS A 829 21.79 34.39 4.38
N ASN A 830 21.29 33.15 4.48
CA ASN A 830 21.82 32.15 5.40
C ASN A 830 23.30 31.81 5.13
N LYS A 831 23.76 31.94 3.89
CA LYS A 831 25.16 31.73 3.49
C LYS A 831 26.01 32.95 3.83
N LEU A 832 25.56 34.15 3.43
CA LEU A 832 26.28 35.41 3.66
C LEU A 832 26.40 35.79 5.15
N GLU A 833 25.35 35.58 5.93
CA GLU A 833 25.29 35.96 7.35
C GLU A 833 26.36 35.22 8.17
N ARG A 834 26.66 33.95 7.84
CA ARG A 834 27.73 33.16 8.48
C ARG A 834 29.12 33.81 8.35
N HIS A 835 29.29 34.69 7.35
CA HIS A 835 30.51 35.42 7.08
C HIS A 835 30.41 36.92 7.46
N GLN A 836 29.41 37.29 8.27
CA GLN A 836 29.16 38.69 8.67
C GLN A 836 28.91 39.62 7.48
N ILE A 837 28.34 39.08 6.39
CA ILE A 837 27.92 39.84 5.21
C ILE A 837 26.41 40.00 5.29
N SER A 838 25.94 41.24 5.29
CA SER A 838 24.53 41.59 5.38
C SER A 838 23.97 41.98 4.02
N ILE A 839 22.69 41.70 3.78
CA ILE A 839 21.94 42.17 2.62
C ILE A 839 21.15 43.40 3.06
N GLN A 840 21.44 44.57 2.48
CA GLN A 840 20.79 45.83 2.85
C GLN A 840 19.61 46.19 1.96
N ALA A 841 19.62 45.77 0.70
CA ALA A 841 18.54 46.03 -0.24
C ALA A 841 18.54 45.02 -1.40
N ILE A 842 17.39 44.90 -2.07
CA ILE A 842 17.21 44.08 -3.28
C ILE A 842 16.43 44.91 -4.32
N GLU A 843 16.89 44.86 -5.57
CA GLU A 843 16.09 45.27 -6.73
C GLU A 843 15.56 44.02 -7.43
N HIS A 844 14.23 43.91 -7.52
CA HIS A 844 13.56 42.81 -8.21
C HIS A 844 13.40 43.12 -9.70
N ASN A 845 13.85 42.19 -10.55
CA ASN A 845 13.57 42.15 -11.98
C ASN A 845 13.01 40.77 -12.35
N ASN A 846 12.49 40.62 -13.56
CA ASN A 846 12.01 39.31 -14.03
C ASN A 846 13.18 38.31 -14.13
N TYR A 847 13.14 37.26 -13.31
CA TYR A 847 14.17 36.20 -13.23
C TYR A 847 15.58 36.69 -12.84
N GLU A 848 15.70 37.93 -12.38
CA GLU A 848 16.96 38.52 -11.95
C GLU A 848 16.75 39.41 -10.74
N GLU A 849 17.68 39.38 -9.80
CA GLU A 849 17.67 40.25 -8.62
C GLU A 849 19.04 40.92 -8.46
N ILE A 850 19.07 42.16 -7.99
CA ILE A 850 20.30 42.86 -7.65
C ILE A 850 20.37 43.03 -6.14
N TYR A 851 21.25 42.27 -5.51
CA TYR A 851 21.48 42.27 -4.07
C TYR A 851 22.56 43.29 -3.74
N TYR A 852 22.26 44.15 -2.75
CA TYR A 852 23.21 45.08 -2.17
C TYR A 852 23.78 44.48 -0.90
N VAL A 853 24.98 43.91 -1.00
CA VAL A 853 25.63 43.18 0.10
C VAL A 853 26.76 43.99 0.71
N PHE A 854 26.87 43.97 2.03
CA PHE A 854 27.83 44.77 2.79
C PHE A 854 28.49 43.99 3.92
N SER A 855 29.78 44.26 4.09
CA SER A 855 30.55 44.01 5.31
C SER A 855 30.93 45.35 5.95
N THR A 856 31.50 45.37 7.16
CA THR A 856 31.77 46.56 7.97
C THR A 856 32.39 47.73 7.18
N ASN A 857 33.27 47.45 6.22
CA ASN A 857 33.98 48.46 5.43
C ASN A 857 33.78 48.35 3.90
N TYR A 858 33.05 47.35 3.42
CA TYR A 858 33.00 47.02 1.99
C TYR A 858 31.58 46.75 1.51
N GLY A 859 31.28 47.11 0.26
CA GLY A 859 29.97 46.90 -0.37
C GLY A 859 30.11 46.31 -1.77
N MET A 860 29.07 45.60 -2.21
CA MET A 860 28.99 45.02 -3.56
C MET A 860 27.53 44.97 -4.06
N LYS A 861 27.35 45.24 -5.36
CA LYS A 861 26.13 44.94 -6.13
C LYS A 861 26.28 43.57 -6.77
N LEU A 862 25.50 42.60 -6.31
CA LEU A 862 25.50 41.25 -6.83
C LEU A 862 24.24 41.01 -7.65
N LYS A 863 24.37 40.86 -8.97
CA LYS A 863 23.27 40.39 -9.81
C LYS A 863 23.13 38.88 -9.67
N ILE A 864 21.92 38.40 -9.45
CA ILE A 864 21.59 36.99 -9.27
C ILE A 864 20.48 36.65 -10.26
N SER A 865 20.80 35.82 -11.25
CA SER A 865 19.84 35.32 -12.22
C SER A 865 19.40 33.92 -11.83
N TYR A 866 18.12 33.59 -11.99
CA TYR A 866 17.55 32.28 -11.65
C TYR A 866 16.53 31.82 -12.69
N ASP A 867 16.30 30.51 -12.78
CA ASP A 867 15.30 29.93 -13.69
C ASP A 867 13.92 29.76 -13.00
N GLY A 868 12.92 29.32 -13.78
CA GLY A 868 11.56 29.07 -13.27
C GLY A 868 11.46 27.91 -12.29
N ASP A 869 12.47 27.04 -12.22
CA ASP A 869 12.55 25.93 -11.26
C ASP A 869 13.25 26.36 -9.95
N GLY A 870 13.68 27.63 -9.85
CA GLY A 870 14.33 28.18 -8.68
C GLY A 870 15.82 27.82 -8.55
N PHE A 871 16.48 27.39 -9.63
CA PHE A 871 17.94 27.29 -9.63
C PHE A 871 18.56 28.64 -9.93
N ILE A 872 19.57 29.01 -9.15
CA ILE A 872 20.45 30.14 -9.45
C ILE A 872 21.33 29.72 -10.62
N THR A 873 21.26 30.48 -11.72
CA THR A 873 21.97 30.17 -12.97
C THR A 873 23.21 31.02 -13.15
N ARG A 874 23.23 32.24 -12.60
CA ARG A 874 24.38 33.14 -12.70
C ARG A 874 24.43 34.10 -11.52
N LEU A 875 25.64 34.33 -11.01
CA LEU A 875 25.94 35.41 -10.08
C LEU A 875 27.03 36.30 -10.67
N SER A 876 26.73 37.59 -10.77
CA SER A 876 27.62 38.57 -11.38
C SER A 876 27.77 39.80 -10.50
N PRO A 877 28.96 40.04 -9.91
CA PRO A 877 29.26 41.32 -9.29
C PRO A 877 29.22 42.43 -10.35
N LEU A 878 28.28 43.36 -10.24
CA LEU A 878 28.16 44.49 -11.17
C LEU A 878 29.08 45.65 -10.77
N GLY A 879 29.20 45.89 -9.46
CA GLY A 879 30.03 46.92 -8.88
C GLY A 879 30.47 46.56 -7.47
N PHE A 880 31.67 46.95 -7.07
CA PHE A 880 32.23 46.66 -5.74
C PHE A 880 33.12 47.79 -5.23
N SER A 881 33.23 47.93 -3.91
CA SER A 881 34.11 48.94 -3.28
C SER A 881 35.56 48.46 -3.10
N ASN A 882 35.80 47.15 -3.05
CA ASN A 882 37.11 46.52 -2.92
C ASN A 882 37.12 45.17 -3.65
N SER A 883 38.18 44.87 -4.41
CA SER A 883 38.32 43.62 -5.17
C SER A 883 38.39 42.37 -4.29
N GLU A 884 39.01 42.44 -3.11
CA GLU A 884 39.08 41.31 -2.15
C GLU A 884 37.68 40.96 -1.61
N PHE A 885 36.75 41.91 -1.60
CA PHE A 885 35.38 41.67 -1.15
C PHE A 885 34.58 40.78 -2.12
N ILE A 886 34.95 40.77 -3.41
CA ILE A 886 34.38 39.85 -4.41
C ILE A 886 34.69 38.40 -4.01
N GLU A 887 35.95 38.11 -3.67
CA GLU A 887 36.39 36.78 -3.25
C GLU A 887 35.73 36.37 -1.93
N ALA A 888 35.61 37.29 -0.97
CA ALA A 888 34.92 37.02 0.29
C ALA A 888 33.46 36.62 0.09
N VAL A 889 32.74 37.31 -0.80
CA VAL A 889 31.34 36.97 -1.12
C VAL A 889 31.26 35.65 -1.90
N HIS A 890 32.18 35.41 -2.84
CA HIS A 890 32.25 34.16 -3.59
C HIS A 890 32.43 32.95 -2.65
N ILE A 891 33.39 33.02 -1.74
CA ILE A 891 33.65 32.00 -0.71
C ILE A 891 32.42 31.82 0.19
N ALA A 892 31.80 32.91 0.64
CA ALA A 892 30.64 32.86 1.52
C ALA A 892 29.44 32.15 0.89
N LEU A 893 29.30 32.20 -0.43
CA LEU A 893 28.22 31.51 -1.15
C LEU A 893 28.52 30.03 -1.44
N GLU A 894 29.76 29.58 -1.21
CA GLU A 894 30.24 28.21 -1.49
C GLU A 894 30.03 27.82 -2.97
N ILE A 895 30.33 28.77 -3.86
CA ILE A 895 30.37 28.61 -5.33
C ILE A 895 31.85 28.54 -5.73
#